data_AF-A0AA35W977-F1
#
_entry.id   AF-A0AA35W977-F1
#
_cell.length_a   1.000
_cell.length_b   1.000
_cell.length_c   1.000
_cell.angle_alpha   90.00
_cell.angle_beta   90.00
_cell.angle_gamma   90.00
#
_symmetry.space_group_name_H-M   'P 1'
#
loop_
_entity.id
_entity.type
_entity.pdbx_description
1 polymer ?
#
loop_
_entity_poly.entity_id
_entity_poly.type
_entity_poly.pdbx_seq_one_letter_code
_entity_poly.pdbx_strand_id
1 'polypeptide(L)'
;MEARVANLNRQLEELRDEIRKRSKDMHHYTAEVESRERRLGSILEETDGLHATEESLQNELIQLRSTPGNLPREIDLIIKRYRETRQQVADSETHLSHLTRQLEELQSRGQALEGEVREAGARLAEGREEGSRLHDLLRQAESNLAQAKERQVALLEQQASLELTLRHRGSEYSRLYETLATLTKENDSIAKQVKRAELYAVAVKQAEAQLLLRVDALQVKTSEGEMAAAERQQRQKEARDEVESLRKGLSMMEGVSSGQKAQLEERQKEEEKVRAKLVSLSAKLQQLGKETVALTRQRDQDSRTCHQAKVSEQSARAVLSTKEGQLREQKKTVAQLQQQLADFAAAYKLIKTERNHAHSQIHKLQQLGNEMKEKYRILENEAEVLTMSAQEKDKLLQRCGLIHSAKTMEQDSQRQTASKLALDTAQNRAELEIQRETLGKLAHQVSSLEYQLNQMRKNYEHALQERNDVGLNLIERNEEVCVFHEKLNMQETVLRQASLQLMAREDELRYIQMEVTQLKRQILVCRKSLPEQSNLQLELDTAQKQVSACEKWLQTLESRVENAQDSTRVRLLPGPKASQEELLQQLESLETRLAHQEQAALERELLYEQVCRLADRLKLRTTAQKDSTLQVAQRVSQYQSRIKDTTRKTMALVSELTMQQANALRLRQEVSEREGSVERAYMRLEAGQPPDEATEQQWQQLLREEQLALRKVLGPAEEAQSTAEPRPNAYLPSAGELPLPKPYGSHAPFKPSPAGANMRHIRKPQPKPIDI
;
A
#
# COMPACT_ATOMS: atom_id res chain seq x y z
N MET A 1 -112.01 -92.66 -91.14
CA MET A 1 -110.68 -92.75 -90.51
C MET A 1 -109.98 -91.40 -90.41
N GLU A 2 -110.11 -90.52 -91.41
CA GLU A 2 -109.47 -89.19 -91.44
C GLU A 2 -109.92 -88.21 -90.32
N ALA A 3 -111.20 -88.20 -89.95
CA ALA A 3 -111.70 -87.34 -88.87
C ALA A 3 -111.15 -87.70 -87.46
N ARG A 4 -110.79 -88.97 -87.22
CA ARG A 4 -110.18 -89.41 -85.96
C ARG A 4 -108.70 -88.99 -85.86
N VAL A 5 -107.98 -89.01 -86.98
CA VAL A 5 -106.57 -88.59 -87.05
C VAL A 5 -106.47 -87.06 -86.87
N ALA A 6 -107.37 -86.29 -87.46
CA ALA A 6 -107.41 -84.83 -87.26
C ALA A 6 -107.71 -84.45 -85.80
N ASN A 7 -108.63 -85.15 -85.12
CA ASN A 7 -108.94 -84.89 -83.72
C ASN A 7 -107.77 -85.27 -82.78
N LEU A 8 -107.09 -86.39 -83.05
CA LEU A 8 -105.89 -86.79 -82.31
C LEU A 8 -104.72 -85.82 -82.52
N ASN A 9 -104.54 -85.28 -83.73
CA ASN A 9 -103.53 -84.26 -84.00
C ASN A 9 -103.83 -82.94 -83.26
N ARG A 10 -105.10 -82.53 -83.20
CA ARG A 10 -105.53 -81.36 -82.40
C ARG A 10 -105.27 -81.56 -80.91
N GLN A 11 -105.56 -82.75 -80.37
CA GLN A 11 -105.25 -83.10 -78.98
C GLN A 11 -103.73 -83.16 -78.71
N LEU A 12 -102.93 -83.63 -79.67
CA LEU A 12 -101.47 -83.62 -79.55
C LEU A 12 -100.89 -82.20 -79.61
N GLU A 13 -101.47 -81.29 -80.39
CA GLU A 13 -101.08 -79.88 -80.39
C GLU A 13 -101.48 -79.18 -79.09
N GLU A 14 -102.70 -79.42 -78.58
CA GLU A 14 -103.13 -78.93 -77.26
C GLU A 14 -102.20 -79.43 -76.14
N LEU A 15 -101.83 -80.72 -76.14
CA LEU A 15 -100.87 -81.29 -75.19
C LEU A 15 -99.45 -80.72 -75.36
N ARG A 16 -99.00 -80.46 -76.59
CA ARG A 16 -97.70 -79.81 -76.84
C ARG A 16 -97.67 -78.39 -76.32
N ASP A 17 -98.76 -77.64 -76.47
CA ASP A 17 -98.87 -76.29 -75.95
C ASP A 17 -99.02 -76.26 -74.43
N GLU A 18 -99.69 -77.25 -73.82
CA GLU A 18 -99.67 -77.45 -72.36
C GLU A 18 -98.27 -77.82 -71.84
N ILE A 19 -97.53 -78.70 -72.53
CA ILE A 19 -96.15 -79.03 -72.18
C ILE A 19 -95.25 -77.79 -72.31
N ARG A 20 -95.45 -76.95 -73.33
CA ARG A 20 -94.72 -75.67 -73.49
C ARG A 20 -95.09 -74.65 -72.41
N LYS A 21 -96.35 -74.60 -71.97
CA LYS A 21 -96.76 -73.75 -70.84
C LYS A 21 -96.14 -74.26 -69.54
N ARG A 22 -96.25 -75.56 -69.24
CA ARG A 22 -95.61 -76.16 -68.06
C ARG A 22 -94.09 -76.05 -68.08
N SER A 23 -93.43 -76.13 -69.24
CA SER A 23 -91.99 -75.95 -69.31
C SER A 23 -91.59 -74.49 -69.03
N LYS A 24 -92.36 -73.51 -69.52
CA LYS A 24 -92.18 -72.09 -69.18
C LYS A 24 -92.45 -71.81 -67.71
N ASP A 25 -93.51 -72.40 -67.14
CA ASP A 25 -93.83 -72.28 -65.71
C ASP A 25 -92.72 -72.91 -64.86
N MET A 26 -92.21 -74.09 -65.25
CA MET A 26 -91.07 -74.71 -64.58
C MET A 26 -89.81 -73.84 -64.65
N HIS A 27 -89.49 -73.24 -65.81
CA HIS A 27 -88.37 -72.31 -65.93
C HIS A 27 -88.58 -71.04 -65.08
N HIS A 28 -89.82 -70.56 -64.98
CA HIS A 28 -90.16 -69.43 -64.12
C HIS A 28 -89.99 -69.80 -62.65
N TYR A 29 -90.49 -70.95 -62.21
CA TYR A 29 -90.32 -71.42 -60.83
C TYR A 29 -88.86 -71.75 -60.49
N THR A 30 -88.07 -72.30 -61.41
CA THR A 30 -86.63 -72.51 -61.17
C THR A 30 -85.90 -71.17 -61.05
N ALA A 31 -86.20 -70.21 -61.92
CA ALA A 31 -85.63 -68.86 -61.81
C ALA A 31 -86.07 -68.15 -60.51
N GLU A 32 -87.32 -68.35 -60.05
CA GLU A 32 -87.77 -67.87 -58.75
C GLU A 32 -87.03 -68.54 -57.59
N VAL A 33 -86.84 -69.86 -57.63
CA VAL A 33 -86.08 -70.61 -56.61
C VAL A 33 -84.65 -70.11 -56.55
N GLU A 34 -83.96 -70.00 -57.68
CA GLU A 34 -82.61 -69.42 -57.72
C GLU A 34 -82.57 -67.98 -57.19
N SER A 35 -83.60 -67.17 -57.48
CA SER A 35 -83.69 -65.81 -56.94
C SER A 35 -83.90 -65.80 -55.42
N ARG A 36 -84.65 -66.76 -54.89
CA ARG A 36 -84.88 -66.94 -53.45
C ARG A 36 -83.63 -67.50 -52.76
N GLU A 37 -82.90 -68.41 -53.40
CA GLU A 37 -81.63 -68.95 -52.91
C GLU A 37 -80.55 -67.86 -52.85
N ARG A 38 -80.44 -67.00 -53.86
CA ARG A 38 -79.54 -65.83 -53.81
C ARG A 38 -79.91 -64.87 -52.68
N ARG A 39 -81.20 -64.64 -52.43
CA ARG A 39 -81.68 -63.81 -51.31
C ARG A 39 -81.43 -64.47 -49.95
N LEU A 40 -81.60 -65.79 -49.85
CA LEU A 40 -81.26 -66.53 -48.64
C LEU A 40 -79.76 -66.49 -48.37
N GLY A 41 -78.93 -66.61 -49.41
CA GLY A 41 -77.48 -66.44 -49.32
C GLY A 41 -77.09 -65.05 -48.80
N SER A 42 -77.67 -63.97 -49.35
CA SER A 42 -77.39 -62.62 -48.86
C SER A 42 -77.86 -62.41 -47.42
N ILE A 43 -79.02 -62.96 -47.04
CA ILE A 43 -79.52 -62.90 -45.66
C ILE A 43 -78.60 -63.69 -44.72
N LEU A 44 -78.09 -64.85 -45.14
CA LEU A 44 -77.15 -65.64 -44.34
C LEU A 44 -75.82 -64.90 -44.13
N GLU A 45 -75.27 -64.30 -45.18
CA GLU A 45 -74.07 -63.45 -45.07
C GLU A 45 -74.31 -62.24 -44.16
N GLU A 46 -75.49 -61.61 -44.24
CA GLU A 46 -75.89 -60.54 -43.32
C GLU A 46 -76.03 -61.06 -41.87
N THR A 47 -76.61 -62.25 -41.65
CA THR A 47 -76.74 -62.82 -40.30
C THR A 47 -75.41 -63.26 -39.70
N ASP A 48 -74.49 -63.77 -40.52
CA ASP A 48 -73.13 -64.13 -40.12
C ASP A 48 -72.32 -62.86 -39.81
N GLY A 49 -72.50 -61.81 -40.62
CA GLY A 49 -71.95 -60.48 -40.34
C GLY A 49 -72.48 -59.92 -39.02
N LEU A 50 -73.79 -60.03 -38.76
CA LEU A 50 -74.38 -59.61 -37.50
C LEU A 50 -73.90 -60.46 -36.31
N HIS A 51 -73.75 -61.77 -36.46
CA HIS A 51 -73.16 -62.64 -35.42
C HIS A 51 -71.70 -62.26 -35.12
N ALA A 52 -70.90 -61.98 -36.15
CA ALA A 52 -69.52 -61.50 -35.95
C ALA A 52 -69.48 -60.16 -35.21
N THR A 53 -70.43 -59.24 -35.49
CA THR A 53 -70.57 -58.00 -34.71
C THR A 53 -71.10 -58.23 -33.30
N GLU A 54 -71.96 -59.23 -33.09
CA GLU A 54 -72.43 -59.57 -31.75
C GLU A 54 -71.31 -60.17 -30.92
N GLU A 55 -70.50 -61.07 -31.48
CA GLU A 55 -69.32 -61.64 -30.81
C GLU A 55 -68.27 -60.57 -30.51
N SER A 56 -68.03 -59.62 -31.42
CA SER A 56 -67.11 -58.50 -31.14
C SER A 56 -67.64 -57.60 -30.03
N LEU A 57 -68.93 -57.26 -30.05
CA LEU A 57 -69.57 -56.46 -29.00
C LEU A 57 -69.66 -57.20 -27.67
N GLN A 58 -69.86 -58.52 -27.66
CA GLN A 58 -69.82 -59.35 -26.45
C GLN A 58 -68.41 -59.42 -25.87
N ASN A 59 -67.38 -59.54 -26.72
CA ASN A 59 -65.99 -59.49 -26.31
C ASN A 59 -65.62 -58.10 -25.75
N GLU A 60 -66.07 -57.02 -26.38
CA GLU A 60 -65.94 -55.66 -25.86
C GLU A 60 -66.69 -55.48 -24.53
N LEU A 61 -67.89 -56.05 -24.37
CA LEU A 61 -68.63 -56.06 -23.11
C LEU A 61 -67.94 -56.86 -22.01
N ILE A 62 -67.27 -57.97 -22.33
CA ILE A 62 -66.47 -58.75 -21.38
C ILE A 62 -65.20 -57.99 -20.98
N GLN A 63 -64.56 -57.28 -21.91
CA GLN A 63 -63.46 -56.36 -21.61
C GLN A 63 -63.94 -55.20 -20.73
N LEU A 64 -65.07 -54.57 -21.04
CA LEU A 64 -65.67 -53.49 -20.25
C LEU A 64 -66.26 -53.96 -18.90
N ARG A 65 -66.62 -55.25 -18.76
CA ARG A 65 -67.03 -55.85 -17.47
C ARG A 65 -65.86 -56.34 -16.62
N SER A 66 -64.65 -56.50 -17.19
CA SER A 66 -63.43 -56.85 -16.46
C SER A 66 -62.59 -55.63 -16.05
N THR A 67 -62.85 -54.45 -16.62
CA THR A 67 -62.24 -53.17 -16.20
C THR A 67 -62.69 -52.57 -14.85
N PRO A 68 -63.86 -52.86 -14.23
CA PRO A 68 -64.27 -52.17 -12.99
C PRO A 68 -63.47 -52.58 -11.74
N GLY A 69 -62.59 -53.59 -11.81
CA GLY A 69 -61.66 -53.94 -10.72
C GLY A 69 -60.36 -53.12 -10.68
N ASN A 70 -59.92 -52.57 -11.83
CA ASN A 70 -58.65 -51.85 -11.95
C ASN A 70 -58.82 -50.33 -12.02
N LEU A 71 -60.00 -49.82 -12.41
CA LEU A 71 -60.29 -48.38 -12.43
C LEU A 71 -60.08 -47.68 -11.08
N PRO A 72 -60.49 -48.23 -9.91
CA PRO A 72 -60.22 -47.57 -8.62
C PRO A 72 -58.72 -47.49 -8.32
N ARG A 73 -57.94 -48.52 -8.69
CA ARG A 73 -56.48 -48.55 -8.49
C ARG A 73 -55.75 -47.60 -9.42
N GLU A 74 -56.21 -47.48 -10.67
CA GLU A 74 -55.67 -46.54 -11.64
C GLU A 74 -56.04 -45.10 -11.27
N ILE A 75 -57.26 -44.85 -10.81
CA ILE A 75 -57.69 -43.56 -10.26
C ILE A 75 -56.88 -43.22 -9.01
N ASP A 76 -56.67 -44.17 -8.09
CA ASP A 76 -55.82 -43.98 -6.91
C ASP A 76 -54.36 -43.69 -7.28
N LEU A 77 -53.83 -44.35 -8.31
CA LEU A 77 -52.48 -44.11 -8.81
C LEU A 77 -52.36 -42.73 -9.45
N ILE A 78 -53.37 -42.31 -10.23
CA ILE A 78 -53.44 -40.98 -10.83
C ILE A 78 -53.58 -39.91 -9.73
N ILE A 79 -54.41 -40.13 -8.71
CA ILE A 79 -54.57 -39.23 -7.57
C ILE A 79 -53.26 -39.14 -6.78
N LYS A 80 -52.55 -40.25 -6.57
CA LYS A 80 -51.22 -40.25 -5.92
C LYS A 80 -50.22 -39.45 -6.75
N ARG A 81 -50.11 -39.71 -8.05
CA ARG A 81 -49.23 -38.94 -8.95
C ARG A 81 -49.59 -37.47 -8.99
N TYR A 82 -50.88 -37.13 -9.02
CA TYR A 82 -51.35 -35.75 -8.97
C TYR A 82 -51.02 -35.05 -7.64
N ARG A 83 -51.09 -35.77 -6.50
CA ARG A 83 -50.68 -35.25 -5.20
C ARG A 83 -49.16 -35.06 -5.12
N GLU A 84 -48.39 -36.01 -5.63
CA GLU A 84 -46.92 -35.93 -5.69
C GLU A 84 -46.46 -34.77 -6.58
N THR A 85 -47.05 -34.60 -7.77
CA THR A 85 -46.71 -33.46 -8.64
C THR A 85 -47.15 -32.14 -8.03
N ARG A 86 -48.32 -32.09 -7.38
CA ARG A 86 -48.78 -30.88 -6.68
C ARG A 86 -47.89 -30.53 -5.48
N GLN A 87 -47.39 -31.53 -4.76
CA GLN A 87 -46.39 -31.34 -3.71
C GLN A 87 -45.07 -30.81 -4.29
N GLN A 88 -44.57 -31.40 -5.39
CA GLN A 88 -43.37 -30.90 -6.06
C GLN A 88 -43.53 -29.46 -6.56
N VAL A 89 -44.72 -29.09 -7.05
CA VAL A 89 -45.03 -27.70 -7.44
C VAL A 89 -45.03 -26.79 -6.21
N ALA A 90 -45.68 -27.18 -5.11
CA ALA A 90 -45.66 -26.40 -3.86
C ALA A 90 -44.24 -26.26 -3.29
N ASP A 91 -43.45 -27.32 -3.28
CA ASP A 91 -42.05 -27.30 -2.84
C ASP A 91 -41.25 -26.34 -3.74
N SER A 92 -41.44 -26.41 -5.05
CA SER A 92 -40.79 -25.50 -6.01
C SER A 92 -41.22 -24.04 -5.81
N GLU A 93 -42.49 -23.77 -5.53
CA GLU A 93 -43.00 -22.43 -5.20
C GLU A 93 -42.38 -21.91 -3.89
N THR A 94 -42.24 -22.75 -2.87
CA THR A 94 -41.54 -22.36 -1.63
C THR A 94 -40.06 -22.08 -1.88
N HIS A 95 -39.39 -22.89 -2.70
CA HIS A 95 -37.99 -22.64 -3.09
C HIS A 95 -37.84 -21.35 -3.89
N LEU A 96 -38.76 -21.07 -4.82
CA LEU A 96 -38.77 -19.80 -5.55
C LEU A 96 -39.00 -18.62 -4.61
N SER A 97 -39.95 -18.71 -3.67
CA SER A 97 -40.19 -17.65 -2.69
C SER A 97 -38.96 -17.40 -1.80
N HIS A 98 -38.25 -18.45 -1.41
CA HIS A 98 -37.01 -18.36 -0.64
C HIS A 98 -35.90 -17.68 -1.46
N LEU A 99 -35.71 -18.09 -2.72
CA LEU A 99 -34.73 -17.47 -3.63
C LEU A 99 -35.07 -16.01 -3.91
N THR A 100 -36.35 -15.68 -4.05
CA THR A 100 -36.82 -14.29 -4.25
C THR A 100 -36.50 -13.43 -3.04
N ARG A 101 -36.76 -13.94 -1.82
CA ARG A 101 -36.39 -13.26 -0.58
C ARG A 101 -34.87 -13.08 -0.45
N GLN A 102 -34.09 -14.10 -0.80
CA GLN A 102 -32.62 -13.99 -0.80
C GLN A 102 -32.14 -12.94 -1.80
N LEU A 103 -32.77 -12.82 -2.97
CA LEU A 103 -32.45 -11.77 -3.94
C LEU A 103 -32.78 -10.37 -3.38
N GLU A 104 -33.92 -10.20 -2.71
CA GLU A 104 -34.29 -8.93 -2.06
C GLU A 104 -33.33 -8.56 -0.91
N GLU A 105 -32.90 -9.54 -0.10
CA GLU A 105 -31.88 -9.36 0.93
C GLU A 105 -30.52 -8.97 0.33
N LEU A 106 -30.12 -9.59 -0.78
CA LEU A 106 -28.88 -9.24 -1.49
C LEU A 106 -28.96 -7.86 -2.15
N GLN A 107 -30.12 -7.50 -2.71
CA GLN A 107 -30.33 -6.17 -3.31
C GLN A 107 -30.29 -5.06 -2.25
N SER A 108 -30.96 -5.25 -1.11
CA SER A 108 -30.92 -4.28 0.00
C SER A 108 -29.51 -4.15 0.59
N ARG A 109 -28.77 -5.26 0.72
CA ARG A 109 -27.36 -5.24 1.13
C ARG A 109 -26.48 -4.54 0.09
N GLY A 110 -26.75 -4.74 -1.21
CA GLY A 110 -26.08 -4.01 -2.29
C GLY A 110 -26.29 -2.51 -2.19
N GLN A 111 -27.53 -2.06 -1.99
CA GLN A 111 -27.86 -0.65 -1.81
C GLN A 111 -27.22 -0.04 -0.55
N ALA A 112 -27.15 -0.80 0.55
CA ALA A 112 -26.47 -0.37 1.77
C ALA A 112 -24.96 -0.17 1.54
N LEU A 113 -24.31 -1.14 0.87
CA LEU A 113 -22.89 -1.04 0.51
C LEU A 113 -22.62 0.13 -0.45
N GLU A 114 -23.50 0.39 -1.42
CA GLU A 114 -23.39 1.57 -2.27
C GLU A 114 -23.51 2.88 -1.47
N GLY A 115 -24.37 2.90 -0.45
CA GLY A 115 -24.48 4.00 0.50
C GLY A 115 -23.17 4.23 1.26
N GLU A 116 -22.60 3.17 1.85
CA GLU A 116 -21.32 3.21 2.55
C GLU A 116 -20.17 3.68 1.65
N VAL A 117 -20.13 3.23 0.40
CA VAL A 117 -19.12 3.65 -0.59
C VAL A 117 -19.27 5.15 -0.93
N ARG A 118 -20.51 5.65 -1.07
CA ARG A 118 -20.74 7.09 -1.30
C ARG A 118 -20.31 7.92 -0.08
N GLU A 119 -20.64 7.48 1.13
CA GLU A 119 -20.21 8.16 2.36
C GLU A 119 -18.69 8.16 2.54
N ALA A 120 -18.04 7.02 2.31
CA ALA A 120 -16.58 6.93 2.34
C ALA A 120 -15.94 7.82 1.26
N GLY A 121 -16.55 7.90 0.07
CA GLY A 121 -16.14 8.81 -0.99
C GLY A 121 -16.23 10.29 -0.58
N ALA A 122 -17.31 10.69 0.09
CA ALA A 122 -17.48 12.04 0.62
C ALA A 122 -16.43 12.37 1.70
N ARG A 123 -16.20 11.47 2.66
CA ARG A 123 -15.15 11.64 3.70
C ARG A 123 -13.75 11.75 3.11
N LEU A 124 -13.46 11.00 2.04
CA LEU A 124 -12.18 11.12 1.31
C LEU A 124 -12.05 12.45 0.57
N ALA A 125 -13.15 12.98 0.02
CA ALA A 125 -13.15 14.30 -0.62
C ALA A 125 -12.91 15.41 0.41
N GLU A 126 -13.59 15.37 1.56
CA GLU A 126 -13.38 16.29 2.69
C GLU A 126 -11.92 16.22 3.18
N GLY A 127 -11.39 15.01 3.41
CA GLY A 127 -9.99 14.84 3.80
C GLY A 127 -8.97 15.34 2.77
N ARG A 128 -9.30 15.28 1.47
CA ARG A 128 -8.47 15.87 0.41
C ARG A 128 -8.50 17.40 0.44
N GLU A 129 -9.66 18.00 0.67
CA GLU A 129 -9.76 19.46 0.83
C GLU A 129 -9.00 19.94 2.07
N GLU A 130 -9.15 19.26 3.21
CA GLU A 130 -8.39 19.55 4.42
C GLU A 130 -6.88 19.39 4.21
N GLY A 131 -6.47 18.32 3.52
CA GLY A 131 -5.08 18.11 3.11
C GLY A 131 -4.53 19.24 2.23
N SER A 132 -5.32 19.72 1.26
CA SER A 132 -4.94 20.86 0.42
C SER A 132 -4.80 22.14 1.24
N ARG A 133 -5.75 22.42 2.16
CA ARG A 133 -5.69 23.60 3.05
C ARG A 133 -4.46 23.55 3.96
N LEU A 134 -4.14 22.39 4.54
CA LEU A 134 -2.94 22.21 5.34
C LEU A 134 -1.66 22.39 4.52
N HIS A 135 -1.65 21.90 3.28
CA HIS A 135 -0.52 22.10 2.37
C HIS A 135 -0.30 23.59 2.02
N ASP A 136 -1.37 24.32 1.75
CA ASP A 136 -1.30 25.77 1.49
C ASP A 136 -0.82 26.55 2.73
N LEU A 137 -1.30 26.19 3.92
CA LEU A 137 -0.84 26.78 5.19
C LEU A 137 0.65 26.47 5.45
N LEU A 138 1.09 25.25 5.15
CA LEU A 138 2.50 24.87 5.30
C LEU A 138 3.38 25.65 4.34
N ARG A 139 2.95 25.82 3.08
CA ARG A 139 3.63 26.66 2.09
C ARG A 139 3.74 28.12 2.52
N GLN A 140 2.69 28.66 3.13
CA GLN A 140 2.71 30.02 3.71
C GLN A 140 3.69 30.11 4.89
N ALA A 141 3.71 29.11 5.77
CA ALA A 141 4.64 29.05 6.89
C ALA A 141 6.10 28.95 6.44
N GLU A 142 6.39 28.17 5.39
CA GLU A 142 7.72 28.07 4.77
C GLU A 142 8.17 29.40 4.16
N SER A 143 7.27 30.10 3.45
CA SER A 143 7.54 31.45 2.91
C SER A 143 7.85 32.45 4.03
N ASN A 144 7.06 32.44 5.10
CA ASN A 144 7.29 33.31 6.26
C ASN A 144 8.61 32.98 6.97
N LEU A 145 8.97 31.71 7.08
CA LEU A 145 10.26 31.27 7.63
C LEU A 145 11.43 31.75 6.76
N ALA A 146 11.31 31.66 5.44
CA ALA A 146 12.32 32.16 4.51
C ALA A 146 12.52 33.67 4.66
N GLN A 147 11.43 34.44 4.70
CA GLN A 147 11.50 35.89 4.96
C GLN A 147 12.10 36.22 6.34
N ALA A 148 11.80 35.42 7.37
CA ALA A 148 12.39 35.60 8.69
C ALA A 148 13.90 35.34 8.69
N LYS A 149 14.37 34.32 7.95
CA LYS A 149 15.80 34.04 7.78
C LYS A 149 16.51 35.16 7.03
N GLU A 150 15.92 35.69 5.96
CA GLU A 150 16.48 36.85 5.23
C GLU A 150 16.59 38.08 6.14
N ARG A 151 15.56 38.37 6.94
CA ARG A 151 15.59 39.45 7.93
C ARG A 151 16.67 39.24 8.98
N GLN A 152 16.86 38.01 9.45
CA GLN A 152 17.92 37.67 10.40
C GLN A 152 19.31 37.92 9.80
N VAL A 153 19.54 37.51 8.55
CA VAL A 153 20.80 37.78 7.83
C VAL A 153 21.04 39.29 7.71
N ALA A 154 20.03 40.06 7.30
CA ALA A 154 20.15 41.52 7.20
C ALA A 154 20.46 42.18 8.56
N LEU A 155 19.87 41.70 9.66
CA LEU A 155 20.17 42.18 11.01
C LEU A 155 21.61 41.82 11.43
N LEU A 156 22.10 40.63 11.09
CA LEU A 156 23.48 40.22 11.37
C LEU A 156 24.49 41.07 10.58
N GLU A 157 24.19 41.39 9.32
CA GLU A 157 25.00 42.32 8.51
C GLU A 157 25.03 43.72 9.13
N GLN A 158 23.88 44.23 9.58
CA GLN A 158 23.81 45.50 10.30
C GLN A 158 24.60 45.47 11.62
N GLN A 159 24.47 44.39 12.41
CA GLN A 159 25.25 44.21 13.64
C GLN A 159 26.75 44.21 13.36
N ALA A 160 27.22 43.45 12.36
CA ALA A 160 28.63 43.43 11.98
C ALA A 160 29.13 44.82 11.54
N SER A 161 28.32 45.58 10.80
CA SER A 161 28.67 46.95 10.41
C SER A 161 28.77 47.89 11.62
N LEU A 162 27.85 47.77 12.58
CA LEU A 162 27.85 48.55 13.81
C LEU A 162 29.04 48.18 14.71
N GLU A 163 29.40 46.90 14.81
CA GLU A 163 30.59 46.47 15.53
C GLU A 163 31.89 47.03 14.92
N LEU A 164 32.00 47.05 13.59
CA LEU A 164 33.14 47.66 12.90
C LEU A 164 33.21 49.17 13.17
N THR A 165 32.08 49.87 13.12
CA THR A 165 32.05 51.31 13.44
C THR A 165 32.38 51.58 14.92
N LEU A 166 31.92 50.76 15.86
CA LEU A 166 32.27 50.86 17.27
C LEU A 166 33.76 50.61 17.52
N ARG A 167 34.35 49.59 16.87
CA ARG A 167 35.80 49.33 16.93
C ARG A 167 36.58 50.51 16.38
N HIS A 168 36.14 51.08 15.26
CA HIS A 168 36.77 52.26 14.68
C HIS A 168 36.69 53.45 15.65
N ARG A 169 35.51 53.76 16.21
CA ARG A 169 35.34 54.82 17.22
C ARG A 169 36.16 54.57 18.48
N GLY A 170 36.27 53.33 18.94
CA GLY A 170 37.14 52.96 20.07
C GLY A 170 38.62 53.20 19.79
N SER A 171 39.07 52.90 18.56
CA SER A 171 40.44 53.20 18.13
C SER A 171 40.70 54.71 17.99
N GLU A 172 39.73 55.49 17.50
CA GLU A 172 39.80 56.95 17.46
C GLU A 172 39.85 57.53 18.87
N TYR A 173 39.01 57.06 19.78
CA TYR A 173 39.01 57.48 21.18
C TYR A 173 40.36 57.20 21.84
N SER A 174 40.94 56.01 21.63
CA SER A 174 42.25 55.66 22.18
C SER A 174 43.35 56.58 21.65
N ARG A 175 43.37 56.86 20.33
CA ARG A 175 44.30 57.82 19.72
C ARG A 175 44.14 59.23 20.30
N LEU A 176 42.90 59.70 20.46
CA LEU A 176 42.61 61.01 21.04
C LEU A 176 42.99 61.07 22.53
N TYR A 177 42.84 59.96 23.26
CA TYR A 177 43.25 59.87 24.64
C TYR A 177 44.78 59.90 24.78
N GLU A 178 45.50 59.18 23.91
CA GLU A 178 46.96 59.22 23.82
C GLU A 178 47.47 60.63 23.48
N THR A 179 46.86 61.33 22.52
CA THR A 179 47.25 62.71 22.19
C THR A 179 46.94 63.69 23.31
N LEU A 180 45.82 63.54 24.02
CA LEU A 180 45.55 64.31 25.23
C LEU A 180 46.58 64.01 26.34
N ALA A 181 46.99 62.76 26.49
CA ALA A 181 48.02 62.37 27.46
C ALA A 181 49.41 62.92 27.10
N THR A 182 49.76 63.06 25.82
CA THR A 182 50.99 63.74 25.40
C THR A 182 50.91 65.24 25.61
N LEU A 183 49.80 65.87 25.20
CA LEU A 183 49.59 67.31 25.36
C LEU A 183 49.55 67.74 26.84
N THR A 184 49.01 66.91 27.73
CA THR A 184 49.05 67.17 29.19
C THR A 184 50.48 67.09 29.73
N LYS A 185 51.29 66.12 29.31
CA LYS A 185 52.72 66.05 29.66
C LYS A 185 53.52 67.23 29.11
N GLU A 186 53.22 67.67 27.89
CA GLU A 186 53.83 68.86 27.28
C GLU A 186 53.43 70.13 28.05
N ASN A 187 52.15 70.29 28.40
CA ASN A 187 51.67 71.39 29.24
C ASN A 187 52.35 71.40 30.61
N ASP A 188 52.52 70.25 31.26
CA ASP A 188 53.25 70.15 32.54
C ASP A 188 54.74 70.50 32.39
N SER A 189 55.36 70.14 31.26
CA SER A 189 56.74 70.52 30.94
C SER A 189 56.87 72.03 30.73
N ILE A 190 55.96 72.63 29.96
CA ILE A 190 55.89 74.07 29.72
C ILE A 190 55.62 74.81 31.04
N ALA A 191 54.68 74.33 31.87
CA ALA A 191 54.41 74.93 33.19
C ALA A 191 55.65 74.90 34.11
N LYS A 192 56.44 73.81 34.08
CA LYS A 192 57.73 73.73 34.80
C LYS A 192 58.76 74.69 34.22
N GLN A 193 58.82 74.87 32.90
CA GLN A 193 59.70 75.85 32.24
C GLN A 193 59.31 77.28 32.59
N VAL A 194 58.02 77.61 32.59
CA VAL A 194 57.50 78.92 33.02
C VAL A 194 57.85 79.18 34.48
N LYS A 195 57.67 78.19 35.37
CA LYS A 195 58.04 78.35 36.78
C LYS A 195 59.54 78.52 37.00
N ARG A 196 60.39 77.88 36.20
CA ARG A 196 61.83 78.15 36.18
C ARG A 196 62.14 79.56 35.69
N ALA A 197 61.49 80.02 34.62
CA ALA A 197 61.65 81.38 34.10
C ALA A 197 61.19 82.44 35.11
N GLU A 198 60.09 82.21 35.83
CA GLU A 198 59.63 83.05 36.93
C GLU A 198 60.66 83.14 38.06
N LEU A 199 61.25 82.01 38.48
CA LEU A 199 62.32 81.99 39.49
C LEU A 199 63.58 82.73 39.01
N TYR A 200 63.96 82.57 37.74
CA TYR A 200 65.04 83.36 37.13
C TYR A 200 64.72 84.85 37.10
N ALA A 201 63.48 85.26 36.77
CA ALA A 201 63.07 86.65 36.78
C ALA A 201 63.09 87.26 38.19
N VAL A 202 62.71 86.49 39.22
CA VAL A 202 62.84 86.90 40.63
C VAL A 202 64.31 87.07 41.02
N ALA A 203 65.20 86.16 40.60
CA ALA A 203 66.63 86.27 40.85
C ALA A 203 67.25 87.51 40.17
N VAL A 204 66.83 87.82 38.94
CA VAL A 204 67.24 89.05 38.22
C VAL A 204 66.75 90.30 38.94
N LYS A 205 65.49 90.33 39.43
CA LYS A 205 64.98 91.45 40.24
C LYS A 205 65.73 91.61 41.56
N GLN A 206 66.16 90.52 42.19
CA GLN A 206 66.99 90.57 43.39
C GLN A 206 68.41 91.09 43.08
N ALA A 207 68.98 90.73 41.94
CA ALA A 207 70.26 91.28 41.47
C ALA A 207 70.16 92.77 41.12
N GLU A 208 69.04 93.20 40.53
CA GLU A 208 68.73 94.63 40.27
C GLU A 208 68.66 95.43 41.58
N ALA A 209 67.97 94.90 42.61
CA ALA A 209 67.93 95.52 43.94
C ALA A 209 69.32 95.62 44.61
N GLN A 210 70.19 94.63 44.40
CA GLN A 210 71.58 94.68 44.90
C GLN A 210 72.46 95.68 44.13
N LEU A 211 72.19 95.91 42.84
CA LEU A 211 72.86 96.94 42.05
C LEU A 211 72.40 98.35 42.45
N LEU A 212 71.12 98.55 42.76
CA LEU A 212 70.58 99.81 43.30
C LEU A 212 71.26 100.18 44.63
N LEU A 213 71.45 99.22 45.55
CA LEU A 213 72.19 99.42 46.80
C LEU A 213 73.67 99.79 46.60
N ARG A 214 74.30 99.34 45.50
CA ARG A 214 75.68 99.74 45.13
C ARG A 214 75.76 101.13 44.51
N VAL A 215 74.69 101.60 43.85
CA VAL A 215 74.60 102.97 43.33
C VAL A 215 74.43 103.97 44.47
N ASP A 216 73.60 103.66 45.47
CA ASP A 216 73.43 104.49 46.67
C ASP A 216 74.74 104.62 47.48
N ALA A 217 75.54 103.55 47.54
CA ALA A 217 76.86 103.56 48.19
C ALA A 217 77.93 104.41 47.46
N LEU A 218 77.75 104.70 46.16
CA LEU A 218 78.64 105.56 45.37
C LEU A 218 78.22 107.04 45.43
N GLN A 219 76.96 107.36 45.72
CA GLN A 219 76.47 108.74 45.89
C GLN A 219 76.89 109.37 47.24
N VAL A 220 77.12 108.55 48.27
CA VAL A 220 77.57 109.04 49.60
C VAL A 220 79.03 109.51 49.60
N LYS A 221 79.88 109.02 48.68
CA LYS A 221 81.30 109.40 48.60
C LYS A 221 81.61 110.72 47.85
N THR A 222 80.61 111.39 47.28
CA THR A 222 80.75 112.68 46.60
C THR A 222 80.19 113.88 47.40
N SER A 223 79.73 113.67 48.64
CA SER A 223 79.06 114.70 49.45
C SER A 223 79.91 115.31 50.59
N GLU A 224 81.18 114.91 50.73
CA GLU A 224 82.08 115.40 51.80
C GLU A 224 82.96 116.61 51.37
N GLY A 225 82.76 117.17 50.18
CA GLY A 225 83.59 118.25 49.62
C GLY A 225 83.12 119.69 49.85
N GLU A 226 81.88 119.94 50.28
CA GLU A 226 81.28 121.29 50.16
C GLU A 226 81.06 122.05 51.48
N MET A 227 81.53 121.53 52.63
CA MET A 227 81.31 122.19 53.93
C MET A 227 82.55 122.91 54.52
N ALA A 228 83.64 123.10 53.77
CA ALA A 228 84.88 123.74 54.24
C ALA A 228 85.13 125.18 53.73
N ALA A 229 84.16 125.80 53.03
CA ALA A 229 84.32 127.12 52.41
C ALA A 229 83.70 128.30 53.19
N ALA A 230 82.95 128.06 54.28
CA ALA A 230 82.23 129.13 54.99
C ALA A 230 82.89 129.63 56.29
N GLU A 231 83.92 128.94 56.83
CA GLU A 231 84.54 129.30 58.13
C GLU A 231 85.68 130.35 58.04
N ARG A 232 85.96 130.92 56.86
CA ARG A 232 87.09 131.88 56.68
C ARG A 232 86.72 133.37 56.73
N GLN A 233 85.45 133.76 56.89
CA GLN A 233 85.05 135.19 56.82
C GLN A 233 84.66 135.87 58.13
N GLN A 234 84.73 135.21 59.29
CA GLN A 234 84.27 135.81 60.56
C GLN A 234 85.36 136.06 61.62
N ARG A 235 86.64 135.86 61.29
CA ARG A 235 87.79 136.16 62.17
C ARG A 235 88.53 137.47 61.84
N GLN A 236 87.94 138.37 61.03
CA GLN A 236 88.61 139.60 60.57
C GLN A 236 88.01 140.91 61.12
N LYS A 237 87.17 140.88 62.16
CA LYS A 237 86.50 142.08 62.71
C LYS A 237 86.66 142.34 64.23
N GLU A 238 87.56 141.65 64.94
CA GLU A 238 87.72 141.83 66.40
C GLU A 238 89.14 142.23 66.84
N ALA A 239 89.93 142.91 66.00
CA ALA A 239 91.28 143.35 66.39
C ALA A 239 91.70 144.70 65.75
N ARG A 240 90.82 145.71 65.73
CA ARG A 240 91.23 147.07 65.30
C ARG A 240 90.79 148.26 66.15
N ASP A 241 89.95 148.11 67.17
CA ASP A 241 89.56 149.28 67.99
C ASP A 241 89.70 149.02 69.48
N GLU A 242 90.95 148.99 69.97
CA GLU A 242 91.27 149.20 71.39
C GLU A 242 92.76 149.60 71.61
N VAL A 243 93.24 150.65 70.93
CA VAL A 243 94.41 151.43 71.41
C VAL A 243 94.12 152.94 71.52
N GLU A 244 92.97 153.43 71.09
CA GLU A 244 92.56 154.82 71.36
C GLU A 244 91.42 154.88 72.37
N SER A 245 91.74 154.69 73.64
CA SER A 245 91.57 155.77 74.64
C SER A 245 91.73 155.30 76.09
N LEU A 246 92.98 155.03 76.47
CA LEU A 246 93.47 155.68 77.69
C LEU A 246 93.70 157.15 77.30
N ARG A 247 92.87 158.12 77.72
CA ARG A 247 92.88 158.71 79.07
C ARG A 247 94.34 158.94 79.52
N LYS A 248 94.99 160.05 79.19
CA LYS A 248 94.77 161.43 79.70
C LYS A 248 94.61 161.54 81.23
N GLY A 249 95.70 162.00 81.85
CA GLY A 249 95.78 162.86 83.04
C GLY A 249 97.20 163.46 83.10
N LEU A 250 97.46 164.65 82.52
CA LEU A 250 97.40 165.99 83.13
C LEU A 250 98.27 166.20 84.38
N SER A 251 99.32 167.03 84.25
CA SER A 251 99.69 168.17 85.14
C SER A 251 101.05 168.75 84.69
N MET A 252 101.11 169.87 83.96
CA MET A 252 101.25 171.30 84.37
C MET A 252 102.68 171.84 84.18
N MET A 253 102.74 173.04 83.58
CA MET A 253 103.91 173.92 83.43
C MET A 253 104.01 174.91 84.61
N GLU A 254 105.09 175.71 84.59
CA GLU A 254 105.43 176.90 85.41
C GLU A 254 106.36 176.62 86.60
N GLY A 255 107.40 177.40 86.93
CA GLY A 255 107.84 178.72 86.44
C GLY A 255 108.55 179.48 87.58
N VAL A 256 109.89 179.46 87.57
CA VAL A 256 110.90 180.47 87.99
C VAL A 256 110.68 181.43 89.20
N SER A 257 111.66 181.36 90.12
CA SER A 257 112.35 182.45 90.88
C SER A 257 111.70 183.12 92.10
N SER A 258 112.45 183.21 93.21
CA SER A 258 113.01 184.51 93.61
C SER A 258 114.04 184.40 94.73
N GLY A 259 115.09 185.21 94.60
CA GLY A 259 116.08 185.48 95.63
C GLY A 259 116.89 186.72 95.28
N GLN A 260 116.29 187.91 95.47
CA GLN A 260 116.86 189.27 95.71
C GLN A 260 115.69 190.29 95.63
N LYS A 261 115.17 190.97 96.67
CA LYS A 261 115.66 191.93 97.70
C LYS A 261 115.85 193.43 97.33
N ALA A 262 115.17 193.96 96.29
CA ALA A 262 115.06 195.43 96.11
C ALA A 262 113.76 196.02 95.48
N GLN A 263 112.59 195.38 95.52
CA GLN A 263 111.31 195.96 95.02
C GLN A 263 110.08 195.75 95.94
N LEU A 264 110.30 195.53 97.24
CA LEU A 264 109.31 194.96 98.18
C LEU A 264 108.24 195.94 98.74
N GLU A 265 107.89 197.02 98.05
CA GLU A 265 106.89 197.99 98.55
C GLU A 265 105.59 198.13 97.72
N GLU A 266 105.43 197.53 96.53
CA GLU A 266 104.22 197.80 95.69
C GLU A 266 103.09 196.74 95.75
N ARG A 267 103.28 195.57 96.38
CA ARG A 267 102.35 194.41 96.20
C ARG A 267 101.42 194.04 97.36
N GLN A 268 101.52 194.61 98.55
CA GLN A 268 100.68 194.17 99.68
C GLN A 268 99.19 194.58 99.60
N LYS A 269 98.77 195.41 98.63
CA LYS A 269 97.36 195.88 98.52
C LYS A 269 96.48 195.06 97.57
N GLU A 270 97.02 194.11 96.81
CA GLU A 270 96.23 193.25 95.90
C GLU A 270 95.67 191.98 96.59
N GLU A 271 96.16 191.61 97.77
CA GLU A 271 95.83 190.32 98.41
C GLU A 271 94.44 190.26 99.09
N GLU A 272 93.86 191.39 99.51
CA GLU A 272 92.59 191.38 100.25
C GLU A 272 91.34 191.21 99.35
N LYS A 273 91.43 191.52 98.05
CA LYS A 273 90.28 191.40 97.11
C LYS A 273 90.08 190.00 96.53
N VAL A 274 91.06 189.11 96.65
CA VAL A 274 91.02 187.75 96.08
C VAL A 274 90.35 186.73 97.03
N ARG A 275 90.38 186.96 98.35
CA ARG A 275 89.86 186.00 99.34
C ARG A 275 88.33 185.90 99.37
N ALA A 276 87.59 186.94 98.96
CA ALA A 276 86.13 186.93 98.97
C ALA A 276 85.48 186.05 97.86
N LYS A 277 86.19 185.75 96.77
CA LYS A 277 85.64 184.96 95.65
C LYS A 277 85.74 183.44 95.86
N LEU A 278 86.69 182.97 96.68
CA LEU A 278 86.96 181.54 96.91
C LEU A 278 85.87 180.81 97.70
N VAL A 279 85.13 181.49 98.58
CA VAL A 279 84.10 180.85 99.43
C VAL A 279 82.83 180.50 98.65
N SER A 280 82.48 181.27 97.61
CA SER A 280 81.24 181.07 96.84
C SER A 280 81.26 179.85 95.90
N LEU A 281 82.45 179.40 95.48
CA LEU A 281 82.61 178.28 94.54
C LEU A 281 82.61 176.91 95.23
N SER A 282 82.84 176.85 96.54
CA SER A 282 82.87 175.57 97.28
C SER A 282 81.46 174.98 97.51
N ALA A 283 80.42 175.81 97.63
CA ALA A 283 79.05 175.36 97.91
C ALA A 283 78.38 174.63 96.71
N LYS A 284 78.70 175.00 95.46
CA LYS A 284 78.12 174.36 94.26
C LYS A 284 78.69 172.96 93.99
N LEU A 285 79.90 172.67 94.46
CA LEU A 285 80.52 171.35 94.28
C LEU A 285 79.87 170.25 95.14
N GLN A 286 79.29 170.60 96.30
CA GLN A 286 78.62 169.60 97.16
C GLN A 286 77.24 169.14 96.65
N GLN A 287 76.50 169.98 95.91
CA GLN A 287 75.20 169.59 95.36
C GLN A 287 75.32 168.55 94.24
N LEU A 288 76.30 168.72 93.34
CA LEU A 288 76.51 167.80 92.20
C LEU A 288 77.00 166.40 92.63
N GLY A 289 77.58 166.26 93.83
CA GLY A 289 78.02 164.97 94.37
C GLY A 289 76.88 164.04 94.83
N LYS A 290 75.69 164.57 95.15
CA LYS A 290 74.56 163.74 95.65
C LYS A 290 73.74 163.10 94.52
N GLU A 291 73.60 163.78 93.39
CA GLU A 291 72.81 163.29 92.24
C GLU A 291 73.50 162.13 91.49
N THR A 292 74.83 162.13 91.46
CA THR A 292 75.63 161.08 90.80
C THR A 292 75.54 159.72 91.51
N VAL A 293 75.33 159.68 92.83
CA VAL A 293 75.17 158.43 93.60
C VAL A 293 73.76 157.83 93.43
N ALA A 294 72.72 158.64 93.22
CA ALA A 294 71.37 158.15 93.00
C ALA A 294 71.24 157.44 91.63
N LEU A 295 71.80 158.04 90.59
CA LEU A 295 71.73 157.50 89.23
C LEU A 295 72.51 156.18 89.06
N THR A 296 73.60 155.99 89.80
CA THR A 296 74.38 154.74 89.76
C THR A 296 73.65 153.56 90.40
N ARG A 297 72.90 153.77 91.49
CA ARG A 297 72.08 152.71 92.12
C ARG A 297 70.93 152.24 91.23
N GLN A 298 70.28 153.14 90.51
CA GLN A 298 69.15 152.80 89.64
C GLN A 298 69.61 151.90 88.47
N ARG A 299 70.75 152.23 87.86
CA ARG A 299 71.36 151.41 86.79
C ARG A 299 71.65 149.97 87.25
N ASP A 300 72.20 149.81 88.45
CA ASP A 300 72.57 148.48 88.95
C ASP A 300 71.35 147.63 89.31
N GLN A 301 70.24 148.25 89.74
CA GLN A 301 68.97 147.56 89.97
C GLN A 301 68.35 147.06 88.66
N ASP A 302 68.36 147.88 87.60
CA ASP A 302 67.77 147.55 86.29
C ASP A 302 68.57 146.45 85.56
N SER A 303 69.89 146.38 85.76
CA SER A 303 70.71 145.31 85.18
C SER A 303 70.37 143.93 85.76
N ARG A 304 70.10 143.86 87.08
CA ARG A 304 69.79 142.60 87.77
C ARG A 304 68.43 142.04 87.37
N THR A 305 67.41 142.89 87.24
CA THR A 305 66.07 142.47 86.81
C THR A 305 66.06 141.96 85.36
N CYS A 306 66.81 142.61 84.46
CA CYS A 306 66.94 142.17 83.07
C CYS A 306 67.62 140.78 82.94
N HIS A 307 68.66 140.51 83.74
CA HIS A 307 69.33 139.21 83.72
C HIS A 307 68.43 138.08 84.25
N GLN A 308 67.71 138.31 85.36
CA GLN A 308 66.74 137.34 85.89
C GLN A 308 65.64 136.99 84.88
N ALA A 309 65.11 138.00 84.17
CA ALA A 309 64.12 137.78 83.12
C ALA A 309 64.66 136.90 81.98
N LYS A 310 65.88 137.16 81.49
CA LYS A 310 66.54 136.35 80.44
C LYS A 310 66.74 134.89 80.82
N VAL A 311 67.19 134.63 82.06
CA VAL A 311 67.38 133.27 82.55
C VAL A 311 66.04 132.53 82.63
N SER A 312 64.98 133.20 83.10
CA SER A 312 63.64 132.61 83.14
C SER A 312 63.11 132.25 81.74
N GLU A 313 63.33 133.12 80.74
CA GLU A 313 62.89 132.88 79.36
C GLU A 313 63.61 131.68 78.72
N GLN A 314 64.92 131.55 78.93
CA GLN A 314 65.70 130.42 78.42
C GLN A 314 65.25 129.10 79.01
N SER A 315 64.94 129.06 80.31
CA SER A 315 64.41 127.86 80.97
C SER A 315 63.04 127.45 80.42
N ALA A 316 62.15 128.41 80.16
CA ALA A 316 60.83 128.15 79.60
C ALA A 316 60.90 127.62 78.15
N ARG A 317 61.81 128.16 77.33
CA ARG A 317 62.04 127.67 75.95
C ARG A 317 62.57 126.24 75.92
N ALA A 318 63.47 125.88 76.83
CA ALA A 318 63.96 124.50 76.95
C ALA A 318 62.81 123.53 77.31
N VAL A 319 61.96 123.89 78.27
CA VAL A 319 60.80 123.07 78.66
C VAL A 319 59.81 122.91 77.49
N LEU A 320 59.50 123.99 76.77
CA LEU A 320 58.64 123.92 75.57
C LEU A 320 59.19 122.96 74.51
N SER A 321 60.50 123.04 74.22
CA SER A 321 61.15 122.12 73.29
C SER A 321 61.00 120.65 73.69
N THR A 322 61.20 120.32 74.97
CA THR A 322 61.01 118.94 75.47
C THR A 322 59.56 118.46 75.35
N LYS A 323 58.58 119.33 75.64
CA LYS A 323 57.15 119.00 75.54
C LYS A 323 56.70 118.82 74.09
N GLU A 324 57.22 119.61 73.16
CA GLU A 324 57.00 119.40 71.73
C GLU A 324 57.59 118.06 71.24
N GLY A 325 58.76 117.65 71.76
CA GLY A 325 59.33 116.33 71.52
C GLY A 325 58.38 115.20 71.93
N GLN A 326 57.91 115.23 73.18
CA GLN A 326 56.94 114.26 73.71
C GLN A 326 55.63 114.22 72.91
N LEU A 327 55.13 115.38 72.48
CA LEU A 327 53.94 115.47 71.63
C LEU A 327 54.13 114.82 70.26
N ARG A 328 55.30 114.95 69.65
CA ARG A 328 55.61 114.29 68.37
C ARG A 328 55.69 112.78 68.54
N GLU A 329 56.28 112.29 69.62
CA GLU A 329 56.32 110.86 69.94
C GLU A 329 54.93 110.26 70.16
N GLN A 330 54.09 110.91 70.98
CA GLN A 330 52.72 110.45 71.22
C GLN A 330 51.84 110.49 69.96
N LYS A 331 52.07 111.45 69.05
CA LYS A 331 51.38 111.45 67.75
C LYS A 331 51.82 110.28 66.87
N LYS A 332 53.09 109.89 66.90
CA LYS A 332 53.59 108.72 66.18
C LYS A 332 52.99 107.43 66.73
N THR A 333 52.91 107.27 68.06
CA THR A 333 52.32 106.07 68.67
C THR A 333 50.83 105.94 68.35
N VAL A 334 50.07 107.04 68.36
CA VAL A 334 48.65 107.03 67.96
C VAL A 334 48.49 106.63 66.50
N ALA A 335 49.32 107.14 65.59
CA ALA A 335 49.27 106.76 64.18
C ALA A 335 49.58 105.27 63.97
N GLN A 336 50.58 104.73 64.69
CA GLN A 336 50.90 103.30 64.65
C GLN A 336 49.75 102.42 65.16
N LEU A 337 49.10 102.80 66.27
CA LEU A 337 47.95 102.07 66.80
C LEU A 337 46.74 102.12 65.85
N GLN A 338 46.50 103.26 65.19
CA GLN A 338 45.44 103.38 64.18
C GLN A 338 45.70 102.48 62.97
N GLN A 339 46.96 102.40 62.51
CA GLN A 339 47.34 101.51 61.43
C GLN A 339 47.15 100.04 61.83
N GLN A 340 47.62 99.64 63.02
CA GLN A 340 47.40 98.28 63.53
C GLN A 340 45.92 97.92 63.63
N LEU A 341 45.07 98.86 64.08
CA LEU A 341 43.63 98.62 64.18
C LEU A 341 42.97 98.47 62.80
N ALA A 342 43.45 99.21 61.79
CA ALA A 342 43.02 99.03 60.41
C ALA A 342 43.45 97.66 59.84
N ASP A 343 44.67 97.21 60.14
CA ASP A 343 45.18 95.90 59.71
C ASP A 343 44.37 94.75 60.33
N PHE A 344 44.04 94.82 61.63
CA PHE A 344 43.16 93.84 62.28
C PHE A 344 41.75 93.82 61.71
N ALA A 345 41.18 94.99 61.39
CA ALA A 345 39.87 95.07 60.77
C ALA A 345 39.86 94.45 59.35
N ALA A 346 40.95 94.63 58.60
CA ALA A 346 41.13 93.98 57.29
C ALA A 346 41.24 92.45 57.43
N ALA A 347 42.06 91.97 58.37
CA ALA A 347 42.22 90.54 58.63
C ALA A 347 40.90 89.87 59.06
N TYR A 348 40.11 90.51 59.93
CA TYR A 348 38.81 89.99 60.34
C TYR A 348 37.82 89.88 59.16
N LYS A 349 37.80 90.88 58.27
CA LYS A 349 36.97 90.82 57.05
C LYS A 349 37.38 89.63 56.16
N LEU A 350 38.68 89.40 55.98
CA LEU A 350 39.19 88.27 55.22
C LEU A 350 38.73 86.94 55.82
N ILE A 351 38.94 86.73 57.12
CA ILE A 351 38.51 85.51 57.82
C ILE A 351 36.99 85.31 57.72
N LYS A 352 36.21 86.38 57.84
CA LYS A 352 34.75 86.30 57.66
C LYS A 352 34.37 85.87 56.25
N THR A 353 35.05 86.39 55.22
CA THR A 353 34.81 85.97 53.83
C THR A 353 35.21 84.52 53.58
N GLU A 354 36.36 84.08 54.09
CA GLU A 354 36.82 82.68 53.99
C GLU A 354 35.89 81.71 54.71
N ARG A 355 35.45 82.06 55.93
CA ARG A 355 34.46 81.26 56.68
C ARG A 355 33.14 81.12 55.91
N ASN A 356 32.63 82.23 55.35
CA ASN A 356 31.41 82.20 54.55
C ASN A 356 31.59 81.39 53.25
N HIS A 357 32.77 81.45 52.64
CA HIS A 357 33.12 80.65 51.47
C HIS A 357 33.15 79.15 51.81
N ALA A 358 33.85 78.76 52.89
CA ALA A 358 33.91 77.39 53.38
C ALA A 358 32.52 76.85 53.75
N HIS A 359 31.69 77.64 54.44
CA HIS A 359 30.31 77.24 54.74
C HIS A 359 29.48 77.01 53.47
N SER A 360 29.62 77.89 52.47
CA SER A 360 28.93 77.73 51.18
C SER A 360 29.40 76.47 50.44
N GLN A 361 30.70 76.15 50.50
CA GLN A 361 31.24 74.91 49.93
C GLN A 361 30.71 73.68 50.65
N ILE A 362 30.66 73.68 51.99
CA ILE A 362 30.10 72.58 52.79
C ILE A 362 28.64 72.34 52.42
N HIS A 363 27.83 73.39 52.31
CA HIS A 363 26.42 73.25 51.92
C HIS A 363 26.28 72.65 50.51
N LYS A 364 27.10 73.11 49.54
CA LYS A 364 27.11 72.54 48.17
C LYS A 364 27.51 71.06 48.19
N LEU A 365 28.52 70.69 48.97
CA LEU A 365 28.97 69.30 49.11
C LEU A 365 27.91 68.42 49.79
N GLN A 366 27.20 68.94 50.79
CA GLN A 366 26.08 68.22 51.43
C GLN A 366 24.92 68.00 50.45
N GLN A 367 24.56 69.02 49.68
CA GLN A 367 23.52 68.90 48.66
C GLN A 367 23.90 67.87 47.60
N LEU A 368 25.12 67.96 47.06
CA LEU A 368 25.66 66.95 46.13
C LEU A 368 25.66 65.55 46.75
N GLY A 369 26.02 65.42 48.03
CA GLY A 369 25.98 64.13 48.74
C GLY A 369 24.58 63.53 48.82
N ASN A 370 23.55 64.36 49.02
CA ASN A 370 22.16 63.89 49.06
C ASN A 370 21.65 63.52 47.66
N GLU A 371 21.94 64.34 46.65
CA GLU A 371 21.61 64.03 45.24
C GLU A 371 22.25 62.71 44.79
N MET A 372 23.51 62.46 45.19
CA MET A 372 24.19 61.20 44.86
C MET A 372 23.60 59.99 45.60
N LYS A 373 23.10 60.16 46.84
CA LYS A 373 22.40 59.10 47.57
C LYS A 373 21.06 58.73 46.92
N GLU A 374 20.31 59.73 46.43
CA GLU A 374 19.06 59.48 45.70
C GLU A 374 19.33 58.77 44.38
N LYS A 375 20.35 59.21 43.62
CA LYS A 375 20.80 58.51 42.41
C LYS A 375 21.22 57.08 42.69
N TYR A 376 21.95 56.84 43.78
CA TYR A 376 22.33 55.49 44.18
C TYR A 376 21.12 54.61 44.45
N ARG A 377 20.11 55.09 45.20
CA ARG A 377 18.87 54.35 45.43
C ARG A 377 18.10 54.04 44.14
N ILE A 378 18.06 54.97 43.19
CA ILE A 378 17.41 54.73 41.89
C ILE A 378 18.15 53.63 41.13
N LEU A 379 19.48 53.70 41.06
CA LEU A 379 20.30 52.70 40.40
C LEU A 379 20.22 51.33 41.08
N GLU A 380 20.11 51.28 42.40
CA GLU A 380 19.92 50.06 43.18
C GLU A 380 18.57 49.41 42.83
N ASN A 381 17.47 50.18 42.82
CA ASN A 381 16.16 49.71 42.38
C ASN A 381 16.16 49.24 40.92
N GLU A 382 16.82 49.98 40.02
CA GLU A 382 16.96 49.59 38.61
C GLU A 382 17.74 48.27 38.48
N ALA A 383 18.82 48.11 39.24
CA ALA A 383 19.57 46.86 39.27
C ALA A 383 18.70 45.70 39.73
N GLU A 384 17.92 45.88 40.80
CA GLU A 384 16.98 44.86 41.30
C GLU A 384 15.94 44.47 40.25
N VAL A 385 15.29 45.46 39.62
CA VAL A 385 14.30 45.24 38.55
C VAL A 385 14.93 44.50 37.37
N LEU A 386 16.15 44.87 36.97
CA LEU A 386 16.88 44.20 35.89
C LEU A 386 17.23 42.76 36.26
N THR A 387 17.67 42.49 37.50
CA THR A 387 17.91 41.11 37.96
C THR A 387 16.64 40.29 38.00
N MET A 388 15.52 40.83 38.48
CA MET A 388 14.24 40.13 38.46
C MET A 388 13.78 39.81 37.03
N SER A 389 13.90 40.78 36.11
CA SER A 389 13.57 40.58 34.70
C SER A 389 14.47 39.54 34.03
N ALA A 390 15.77 39.52 34.34
CA ALA A 390 16.70 38.49 33.86
C ALA A 390 16.29 37.10 34.36
N GLN A 391 15.97 36.96 35.65
CA GLN A 391 15.50 35.69 36.23
C GLN A 391 14.18 35.21 35.62
N GLU A 392 13.23 36.10 35.34
CA GLU A 392 11.99 35.74 34.64
C GLU A 392 12.25 35.26 33.21
N LYS A 393 13.14 35.95 32.48
CA LYS A 393 13.54 35.53 31.13
C LYS A 393 14.26 34.18 31.14
N ASP A 394 15.11 33.92 32.13
CA ASP A 394 15.77 32.62 32.29
C ASP A 394 14.76 31.49 32.55
N LYS A 395 13.75 31.73 33.41
CA LYS A 395 12.66 30.76 33.62
C LYS A 395 11.88 30.49 32.34
N LEU A 396 11.59 31.53 31.55
CA LEU A 396 10.92 31.38 30.26
C LEU A 396 11.79 30.60 29.26
N LEU A 397 13.09 30.88 29.19
CA LEU A 397 14.03 30.16 28.34
C LEU A 397 14.13 28.68 28.72
N GLN A 398 14.21 28.36 30.01
CA GLN A 398 14.19 26.98 30.50
C GLN A 398 12.90 26.27 30.09
N ARG A 399 11.74 26.92 30.27
CA ARG A 399 10.45 26.38 29.85
C ARG A 399 10.39 26.14 28.34
N CYS A 400 10.86 27.10 27.54
CA CYS A 400 10.96 26.94 26.09
C CYS A 400 11.90 25.79 25.70
N GLY A 401 13.03 25.63 26.39
CA GLY A 401 13.97 24.53 26.18
C GLY A 401 13.34 23.16 26.44
N LEU A 402 12.58 23.02 27.53
CA LEU A 402 11.85 21.79 27.84
C LEU A 402 10.77 21.48 26.79
N ILE A 403 10.00 22.48 26.36
CA ILE A 403 8.99 22.31 25.30
C ILE A 403 9.66 21.90 23.99
N HIS A 404 10.77 22.53 23.62
CA HIS A 404 11.51 22.19 22.41
C HIS A 404 12.02 20.75 22.47
N SER A 405 12.66 20.35 23.58
CA SER A 405 13.12 18.97 23.79
C SER A 405 11.98 17.95 23.73
N ALA A 406 10.81 18.26 24.31
CA ALA A 406 9.65 17.38 24.23
C ALA A 406 9.15 17.24 22.79
N LYS A 407 9.10 18.35 22.03
CA LYS A 407 8.69 18.35 20.63
C LYS A 407 9.67 17.63 19.72
N THR A 408 10.98 17.73 19.96
CA THR A 408 11.99 16.97 19.20
C THR A 408 11.85 15.47 19.47
N MET A 409 11.64 15.06 20.72
CA MET A 409 11.40 13.64 21.05
C MET A 409 10.12 13.10 20.40
N GLU A 410 9.06 13.91 20.37
CA GLU A 410 7.81 13.57 19.67
C GLU A 410 8.02 13.42 18.16
N GLN A 411 8.78 14.34 17.53
CA GLN A 411 9.14 14.27 16.12
C GLN A 411 9.98 13.02 15.81
N ASP A 412 10.96 12.68 16.64
CA ASP A 412 11.81 11.50 16.43
C ASP A 412 11.02 10.19 16.61
N SER A 413 10.12 10.13 17.58
CA SER A 413 9.18 9.02 17.73
C SER A 413 8.29 8.88 16.48
N GLN A 414 7.72 9.98 15.99
CA GLN A 414 6.91 9.97 14.77
C GLN A 414 7.71 9.53 13.55
N ARG A 415 8.95 10.01 13.38
CA ARG A 415 9.86 9.57 12.31
C ARG A 415 10.15 8.07 12.38
N GLN A 416 10.37 7.54 13.58
CA GLN A 416 10.61 6.11 13.76
C GLN A 416 9.36 5.29 13.39
N THR A 417 8.16 5.74 13.79
CA THR A 417 6.90 5.07 13.40
C THR A 417 6.66 5.15 11.89
N ALA A 418 6.91 6.29 11.26
CA ALA A 418 6.79 6.47 9.82
C ALA A 418 7.78 5.58 9.06
N SER A 419 9.02 5.47 9.53
CA SER A 419 10.03 4.57 8.93
C SER A 419 9.64 3.10 9.07
N LYS A 420 9.06 2.69 10.20
CA LYS A 420 8.55 1.32 10.38
C LYS A 420 7.40 1.02 9.43
N LEU A 421 6.40 1.91 9.37
CA LEU A 421 5.27 1.78 8.44
C LEU A 421 5.74 1.76 6.98
N ALA A 422 6.73 2.56 6.61
CA ALA A 422 7.32 2.53 5.27
C ALA A 422 7.95 1.17 4.95
N LEU A 423 8.71 0.58 5.90
CA LEU A 423 9.28 -0.76 5.75
C LEU A 423 8.18 -1.81 5.57
N ASP A 424 7.17 -1.80 6.44
CA ASP A 424 6.06 -2.77 6.39
C ASP A 424 5.29 -2.66 5.07
N THR A 425 5.05 -1.43 4.58
CA THR A 425 4.39 -1.24 3.28
C THR A 425 5.23 -1.74 2.11
N ALA A 426 6.57 -1.63 2.19
CA ALA A 426 7.47 -2.16 1.16
C ALA A 426 7.50 -3.69 1.17
N GLN A 427 7.53 -4.31 2.36
CA GLN A 427 7.45 -5.76 2.52
C GLN A 427 6.11 -6.31 1.98
N ASN A 428 4.99 -5.71 2.39
CA ASN A 428 3.66 -6.10 1.89
C ASN A 428 3.55 -5.95 0.37
N ARG A 429 4.16 -4.91 -0.22
CA ARG A 429 4.20 -4.75 -1.69
C ARG A 429 4.99 -5.87 -2.37
N ALA A 430 6.14 -6.25 -1.82
CA ALA A 430 6.94 -7.37 -2.34
C ALA A 430 6.16 -8.70 -2.26
N GLU A 431 5.48 -8.95 -1.14
CA GLU A 431 4.61 -10.13 -0.99
C GLU A 431 3.46 -10.13 -2.01
N LEU A 432 2.83 -8.99 -2.24
CA LEU A 432 1.78 -8.85 -3.26
C LEU A 432 2.30 -9.09 -4.67
N GLU A 433 3.52 -8.68 -4.99
CA GLU A 433 4.15 -8.95 -6.29
C GLU A 433 4.40 -10.46 -6.48
N ILE A 434 4.95 -11.13 -5.46
CA ILE A 434 5.11 -12.58 -5.47
C ILE A 434 3.75 -13.28 -5.65
N GLN A 435 2.72 -12.86 -4.91
CA GLN A 435 1.37 -13.41 -5.06
C GLN A 435 0.80 -13.18 -6.46
N ARG A 436 0.99 -11.99 -7.06
CA ARG A 436 0.57 -11.69 -8.44
C ARG A 436 1.26 -12.60 -9.45
N GLU A 437 2.54 -12.88 -9.29
CA GLU A 437 3.25 -13.83 -10.14
C GLU A 437 2.70 -15.26 -10.00
N THR A 438 2.40 -15.69 -8.78
CA THR A 438 1.79 -17.02 -8.56
C THR A 438 0.39 -17.11 -9.16
N LEU A 439 -0.43 -16.05 -9.04
CA LEU A 439 -1.74 -15.97 -9.70
C LEU A 439 -1.60 -16.01 -11.22
N GLY A 440 -0.60 -15.33 -11.79
CA GLY A 440 -0.31 -15.40 -13.23
C GLY A 440 0.04 -16.82 -13.70
N LYS A 441 0.86 -17.54 -12.92
CA LYS A 441 1.21 -18.96 -13.20
C LYS A 441 -0.02 -19.87 -13.12
N LEU A 442 -0.84 -19.71 -12.08
CA LEU A 442 -2.07 -20.47 -11.89
C LEU A 442 -3.09 -20.18 -13.00
N ALA A 443 -3.27 -18.92 -13.38
CA ALA A 443 -4.15 -18.53 -14.48
C ALA A 443 -3.70 -19.18 -15.81
N HIS A 444 -2.40 -19.18 -16.10
CA HIS A 444 -1.87 -19.85 -17.28
C HIS A 444 -2.12 -21.36 -17.26
N GLN A 445 -1.95 -22.02 -16.11
CA GLN A 445 -2.26 -23.44 -15.95
C GLN A 445 -3.76 -23.72 -16.17
N VAL A 446 -4.64 -22.89 -15.62
CA VAL A 446 -6.10 -23.01 -15.83
C VAL A 446 -6.43 -22.87 -17.31
N SER A 447 -5.93 -21.85 -18.01
CA SER A 447 -6.17 -21.69 -19.45
C SER A 447 -5.63 -22.86 -20.27
N SER A 448 -4.49 -23.43 -19.88
CA SER A 448 -3.94 -24.63 -20.53
C SER A 448 -4.84 -25.86 -20.34
N LEU A 449 -5.34 -26.08 -19.12
CA LEU A 449 -6.27 -27.16 -18.80
C LEU A 449 -7.62 -26.99 -19.50
N GLU A 450 -8.15 -25.76 -19.57
CA GLU A 450 -9.36 -25.44 -20.32
C GLU A 450 -9.21 -25.73 -21.81
N TYR A 451 -8.06 -25.38 -22.38
CA TYR A 451 -7.74 -25.71 -23.77
C TYR A 451 -7.73 -27.22 -24.00
N GLN A 452 -7.04 -27.98 -23.15
CA GLN A 452 -7.00 -29.44 -23.22
C GLN A 452 -8.40 -30.05 -23.06
N LEU A 453 -9.20 -29.55 -22.11
CA LEU A 453 -10.56 -30.02 -21.88
C LEU A 453 -11.47 -29.77 -23.08
N ASN A 454 -11.36 -28.60 -23.70
CA ASN A 454 -12.08 -28.29 -24.94
C ASN A 454 -11.63 -29.19 -26.11
N GLN A 455 -10.34 -29.49 -26.20
CA GLN A 455 -9.83 -30.42 -27.21
C GLN A 455 -10.38 -31.84 -26.98
N MET A 456 -10.42 -32.31 -25.73
CA MET A 456 -11.01 -33.60 -25.38
C MET A 456 -12.51 -33.66 -25.67
N ARG A 457 -13.25 -32.57 -25.43
CA ARG A 457 -14.67 -32.46 -25.81
C ARG A 457 -14.88 -32.61 -27.31
N LYS A 458 -14.11 -31.90 -28.12
CA LYS A 458 -14.17 -32.02 -29.60
C LYS A 458 -13.86 -33.43 -30.07
N ASN A 459 -12.85 -34.08 -29.49
CA ASN A 459 -12.52 -35.47 -29.81
C ASN A 459 -13.65 -36.43 -29.43
N TYR A 460 -14.31 -36.21 -28.29
CA TYR A 460 -15.47 -36.99 -27.87
C TYR A 460 -16.68 -36.78 -28.78
N GLU A 461 -16.96 -35.53 -29.17
CA GLU A 461 -18.03 -35.21 -30.13
C GLU A 461 -17.77 -35.90 -31.47
N HIS A 462 -16.53 -35.89 -31.95
CA HIS A 462 -16.16 -36.59 -33.18
C HIS A 462 -16.34 -38.11 -33.06
N ALA A 463 -15.87 -38.72 -31.97
CA ALA A 463 -16.06 -40.16 -31.74
C ALA A 463 -17.55 -40.54 -31.60
N LEU A 464 -18.38 -39.66 -31.04
CA LEU A 464 -19.83 -39.85 -31.00
C LEU A 464 -20.45 -39.76 -32.39
N GLN A 465 -20.02 -38.82 -33.23
CA GLN A 465 -20.43 -38.72 -34.63
C GLN A 465 -20.06 -40.00 -35.39
N GLU A 466 -18.80 -40.43 -35.35
CA GLU A 466 -18.35 -41.67 -35.99
C GLU A 466 -19.15 -42.90 -35.53
N ARG A 467 -19.41 -43.01 -34.22
CA ARG A 467 -20.24 -44.09 -33.67
C ARG A 467 -21.66 -44.03 -34.21
N ASN A 468 -22.25 -42.84 -34.29
CA ASN A 468 -23.61 -42.67 -34.79
C ASN A 468 -23.67 -42.98 -36.29
N ASP A 469 -22.68 -42.57 -37.07
CA ASP A 469 -22.58 -42.87 -38.51
C ASP A 469 -22.45 -44.38 -38.74
N VAL A 470 -21.62 -45.07 -37.97
CA VAL A 470 -21.53 -46.54 -38.02
C VAL A 470 -22.84 -47.18 -37.56
N GLY A 471 -23.51 -46.59 -36.56
CA GLY A 471 -24.83 -47.02 -36.10
C GLY A 471 -25.89 -46.94 -37.20
N LEU A 472 -25.92 -45.84 -37.96
CA LEU A 472 -26.81 -45.66 -39.11
C LEU A 472 -26.50 -46.69 -40.20
N ASN A 473 -25.22 -46.85 -40.58
CA ASN A 473 -24.80 -47.86 -41.55
C ASN A 473 -25.19 -49.29 -41.15
N LEU A 474 -25.18 -49.60 -39.85
CA LEU A 474 -25.58 -50.91 -39.34
C LEU A 474 -27.10 -51.10 -39.44
N ILE A 475 -27.88 -50.05 -39.17
CA ILE A 475 -29.33 -50.06 -39.35
C ILE A 475 -29.67 -50.28 -40.83
N GLU A 476 -29.07 -49.50 -41.74
CA GLU A 476 -29.26 -49.66 -43.19
C GLU A 476 -28.92 -51.08 -43.66
N ARG A 477 -27.78 -51.64 -43.24
CA ARG A 477 -27.42 -53.04 -43.56
C ARG A 477 -28.41 -54.05 -42.98
N ASN A 478 -28.91 -53.82 -41.77
CA ASN A 478 -29.92 -54.70 -41.18
C ASN A 478 -31.25 -54.62 -41.95
N GLU A 479 -31.65 -53.43 -42.39
CA GLU A 479 -32.82 -53.23 -43.26
C GLU A 479 -32.64 -53.97 -44.60
N GLU A 480 -31.46 -53.89 -45.22
CA GLU A 480 -31.13 -54.67 -46.42
C GLU A 480 -31.28 -56.18 -46.17
N VAL A 481 -30.78 -56.69 -45.04
CA VAL A 481 -30.90 -58.11 -44.67
C VAL A 481 -32.36 -58.52 -44.46
N CYS A 482 -33.18 -57.68 -43.84
CA CYS A 482 -34.63 -57.91 -43.70
C CYS A 482 -35.31 -57.99 -45.07
N VAL A 483 -35.02 -57.04 -45.96
CA VAL A 483 -35.53 -57.05 -47.34
C VAL A 483 -35.09 -58.33 -48.08
N PHE A 484 -33.86 -58.80 -47.88
CA PHE A 484 -33.40 -60.06 -48.47
C PHE A 484 -34.12 -61.28 -47.90
N HIS A 485 -34.40 -61.33 -46.60
CA HIS A 485 -35.19 -62.42 -46.01
C HIS A 485 -36.61 -62.47 -46.57
N GLU A 486 -37.27 -61.31 -46.71
CA GLU A 486 -38.59 -61.25 -47.32
C GLU A 486 -38.57 -61.71 -48.77
N LYS A 487 -37.58 -61.26 -49.56
CA LYS A 487 -37.38 -61.74 -50.94
C LYS A 487 -37.17 -63.25 -51.00
N LEU A 488 -36.35 -63.80 -50.10
CA LEU A 488 -36.08 -65.23 -50.03
C LEU A 488 -37.35 -66.02 -49.67
N ASN A 489 -38.12 -65.55 -48.68
CA ASN A 489 -39.40 -66.16 -48.32
C ASN A 489 -40.41 -66.13 -49.48
N MET A 490 -40.49 -65.02 -50.21
CA MET A 490 -41.32 -64.93 -51.42
C MET A 490 -40.83 -65.89 -52.50
N GLN A 491 -39.52 -66.02 -52.70
CA GLN A 491 -38.96 -66.98 -53.66
C GLN A 491 -39.21 -68.43 -53.24
N GLU A 492 -39.11 -68.77 -51.96
CA GLU A 492 -39.42 -70.10 -51.44
C GLU A 492 -40.89 -70.47 -51.65
N THR A 493 -41.82 -69.54 -51.41
CA THR A 493 -43.25 -69.81 -51.64
C THR A 493 -43.54 -70.03 -53.12
N VAL A 494 -42.93 -69.23 -54.01
CA VAL A 494 -43.01 -69.43 -55.46
C VAL A 494 -42.40 -70.77 -55.87
N LEU A 495 -41.25 -71.17 -55.32
CA LEU A 495 -40.63 -72.47 -55.60
C LEU A 495 -41.50 -73.64 -55.13
N ARG A 496 -42.12 -73.53 -53.95
CA ARG A 496 -43.06 -74.55 -53.46
C ARG A 496 -44.27 -74.66 -54.38
N GLN A 497 -44.87 -73.54 -54.79
CA GLN A 497 -45.97 -73.54 -55.76
C GLN A 497 -45.55 -74.16 -57.09
N ALA A 498 -44.38 -73.79 -57.62
CA ALA A 498 -43.84 -74.37 -58.85
C ALA A 498 -43.59 -75.88 -58.71
N SER A 499 -43.08 -76.34 -57.55
CA SER A 499 -42.87 -77.76 -57.29
C SER A 499 -44.19 -78.54 -57.24
N LEU A 500 -45.25 -77.99 -56.63
CA LEU A 500 -46.57 -78.61 -56.62
C LEU A 500 -47.17 -78.70 -58.03
N GLN A 501 -47.02 -77.63 -58.82
CA GLN A 501 -47.44 -77.65 -60.22
C GLN A 501 -46.66 -78.68 -61.03
N LEU A 502 -45.35 -78.79 -60.81
CA LEU A 502 -44.51 -79.80 -61.47
C LEU A 502 -44.96 -81.22 -61.10
N MET A 503 -45.20 -81.49 -59.82
CA MET A 503 -45.72 -82.78 -59.35
C MET A 503 -47.08 -83.11 -59.98
N ALA A 504 -47.98 -82.13 -60.07
CA ALA A 504 -49.27 -82.31 -60.75
C ALA A 504 -49.08 -82.65 -62.24
N ARG A 505 -48.13 -82.02 -62.94
CA ARG A 505 -47.80 -82.36 -64.33
C ARG A 505 -47.14 -83.73 -64.47
N GLU A 506 -46.30 -84.13 -63.52
CA GLU A 506 -45.74 -85.48 -63.47
C GLU A 506 -46.81 -86.54 -63.23
N ASP A 507 -47.82 -86.26 -62.40
CA ASP A 507 -48.97 -87.12 -62.19
C ASP A 507 -49.84 -87.24 -63.46
N GLU A 508 -50.11 -86.13 -64.14
CA GLU A 508 -50.78 -86.13 -65.45
C GLU A 508 -50.00 -86.99 -66.46
N LEU A 509 -48.67 -86.84 -66.53
CA LEU A 509 -47.82 -87.64 -67.40
C LEU A 509 -47.85 -89.12 -67.03
N ARG A 510 -47.79 -89.46 -65.74
CA ARG A 510 -47.90 -90.85 -65.26
C ARG A 510 -49.26 -91.46 -65.62
N TYR A 511 -50.33 -90.70 -65.45
CA TYR A 511 -51.67 -91.11 -65.82
C TYR A 511 -51.78 -91.39 -67.33
N ILE A 512 -51.33 -90.46 -68.17
CA ILE A 512 -51.31 -90.62 -69.62
C ILE A 512 -50.43 -91.81 -70.03
N GLN A 513 -49.28 -92.02 -69.38
CA GLN A 513 -48.43 -93.19 -69.63
C GLN A 513 -49.16 -94.50 -69.28
N MET A 514 -49.88 -94.55 -68.14
CA MET A 514 -50.70 -95.71 -67.78
C MET A 514 -51.80 -95.96 -68.81
N GLU A 515 -52.53 -94.93 -69.26
CA GLU A 515 -53.53 -95.05 -70.33
C GLU A 515 -52.91 -95.58 -71.62
N VAL A 516 -51.74 -95.06 -72.03
CA VAL A 516 -51.01 -95.56 -73.20
C VAL A 516 -50.64 -97.03 -73.03
N THR A 517 -50.16 -97.45 -71.86
CA THR A 517 -49.84 -98.87 -71.61
C THR A 517 -51.08 -99.76 -71.64
N GLN A 518 -52.21 -99.29 -71.12
CA GLN A 518 -53.47 -100.01 -71.12
C GLN A 518 -54.03 -100.14 -72.53
N LEU A 519 -54.02 -99.06 -73.32
CA LEU A 519 -54.40 -99.09 -74.73
C LEU A 519 -53.49 -100.04 -75.53
N LYS A 520 -52.17 -100.03 -75.28
CA LYS A 520 -51.25 -101.02 -75.88
C LYS A 520 -51.61 -102.46 -75.51
N ARG A 521 -51.97 -102.72 -74.24
CA ARG A 521 -52.43 -104.05 -73.79
C ARG A 521 -53.74 -104.46 -74.45
N GLN A 522 -54.72 -103.56 -74.53
CA GLN A 522 -56.00 -103.80 -75.22
C GLN A 522 -55.78 -104.13 -76.69
N ILE A 523 -54.94 -103.36 -77.40
CA ILE A 523 -54.56 -103.65 -78.79
C ILE A 523 -53.94 -105.05 -78.90
N LEU A 524 -53.04 -105.43 -77.97
CA LEU A 524 -52.41 -106.74 -77.97
C LEU A 524 -53.41 -107.88 -77.72
N VAL A 525 -54.36 -107.70 -76.80
CA VAL A 525 -55.46 -108.67 -76.57
C VAL A 525 -56.32 -108.80 -77.81
N CYS A 526 -56.77 -107.68 -78.40
CA CYS A 526 -57.56 -107.68 -79.64
C CYS A 526 -56.81 -108.36 -80.80
N ARG A 527 -55.49 -108.15 -80.91
CA ARG A 527 -54.65 -108.85 -81.91
C ARG A 527 -54.56 -110.36 -81.64
N LYS A 528 -54.57 -110.80 -80.38
CA LYS A 528 -54.55 -112.23 -80.02
C LYS A 528 -55.90 -112.93 -80.22
N SER A 529 -57.02 -112.23 -80.05
CA SER A 529 -58.37 -112.77 -80.30
C SER A 529 -58.76 -112.75 -81.78
N LEU A 530 -58.05 -111.99 -82.62
CA LEU A 530 -58.25 -111.90 -84.06
C LEU A 530 -58.19 -113.28 -84.80
N PRO A 531 -57.21 -114.17 -84.53
CA PRO A 531 -57.22 -115.52 -85.10
C PRO A 531 -58.37 -116.39 -84.59
N GLU A 532 -58.77 -116.27 -83.31
CA GLU A 532 -59.94 -116.99 -82.79
C GLU A 532 -61.22 -116.53 -83.49
N GLN A 533 -61.38 -115.23 -83.76
CA GLN A 533 -62.49 -114.71 -84.55
C GLN A 533 -62.45 -115.22 -86.00
N SER A 534 -61.28 -115.28 -86.63
CA SER A 534 -61.14 -115.85 -87.98
C SER A 534 -61.46 -117.36 -88.00
N ASN A 535 -61.07 -118.10 -86.97
CA ASN A 535 -61.39 -119.53 -86.84
C ASN A 535 -62.89 -119.73 -86.62
N LEU A 536 -63.51 -118.94 -85.74
CA LEU A 536 -64.96 -118.96 -85.52
C LEU A 536 -65.74 -118.53 -86.77
N GLN A 537 -65.21 -117.62 -87.60
CA GLN A 537 -65.79 -117.29 -88.90
C GLN A 537 -65.71 -118.46 -89.88
N LEU A 538 -64.57 -119.17 -89.94
CA LEU A 538 -64.45 -120.39 -90.73
C LEU A 538 -65.37 -121.49 -90.23
N GLU A 539 -65.47 -121.68 -88.90
CA GLU A 539 -66.40 -122.62 -88.28
C GLU A 539 -67.86 -122.24 -88.59
N LEU A 540 -68.21 -120.95 -88.51
CA LEU A 540 -69.53 -120.45 -88.89
C LEU A 540 -69.82 -120.70 -90.38
N ASP A 541 -68.86 -120.44 -91.28
CA ASP A 541 -69.01 -120.73 -92.71
C ASP A 541 -69.18 -122.24 -92.95
N THR A 542 -68.44 -123.08 -92.23
CA THR A 542 -68.62 -124.54 -92.30
C THR A 542 -69.96 -124.98 -91.74
N ALA A 543 -70.40 -124.41 -90.62
CA ALA A 543 -71.69 -124.67 -90.01
C ALA A 543 -72.83 -124.17 -90.91
N GLN A 544 -72.68 -123.03 -91.60
CA GLN A 544 -73.64 -122.53 -92.60
C GLN A 544 -73.68 -123.44 -93.84
N LYS A 545 -72.54 -123.97 -94.29
CA LYS A 545 -72.50 -125.00 -95.35
C LYS A 545 -73.17 -126.30 -94.89
N GLN A 546 -72.97 -126.71 -93.65
CA GLN A 546 -73.64 -127.88 -93.05
C GLN A 546 -75.13 -127.65 -92.86
N VAL A 547 -75.54 -126.46 -92.42
CA VAL A 547 -76.94 -126.06 -92.26
C VAL A 547 -77.62 -126.01 -93.62
N SER A 548 -77.03 -125.39 -94.65
CA SER A 548 -77.60 -125.41 -96.00
C SER A 548 -77.65 -126.82 -96.63
N ALA A 549 -76.73 -127.73 -96.26
CA ALA A 549 -76.82 -129.14 -96.63
C ALA A 549 -77.94 -129.87 -95.85
N CYS A 550 -78.07 -129.57 -94.55
CA CYS A 550 -79.13 -130.07 -93.70
C CYS A 550 -80.50 -129.51 -94.08
N GLU A 551 -80.62 -128.27 -94.57
CA GLU A 551 -81.84 -127.64 -95.07
C GLU A 551 -82.31 -128.31 -96.37
N LYS A 552 -81.38 -128.71 -97.25
CA LYS A 552 -81.72 -129.56 -98.41
C LYS A 552 -82.17 -130.96 -97.99
N TRP A 553 -81.58 -131.51 -96.92
CA TRP A 553 -82.02 -132.75 -96.31
C TRP A 553 -83.36 -132.62 -95.56
N LEU A 554 -83.59 -131.45 -94.95
CA LEU A 554 -84.83 -131.07 -94.28
C LEU A 554 -85.94 -130.85 -95.30
N GLN A 555 -85.72 -130.20 -96.44
CA GLN A 555 -86.73 -130.10 -97.50
C GLN A 555 -87.13 -131.47 -98.08
N THR A 556 -86.17 -132.41 -98.18
CA THR A 556 -86.46 -133.80 -98.57
C THR A 556 -87.14 -134.63 -97.47
N LEU A 557 -87.08 -134.18 -96.21
CA LEU A 557 -87.81 -134.74 -95.08
C LEU A 557 -89.12 -134.02 -94.78
N GLU A 558 -89.25 -132.73 -95.04
CA GLU A 558 -90.44 -131.91 -94.89
C GLU A 558 -91.50 -132.38 -95.89
N SER A 559 -91.08 -132.70 -97.13
CA SER A 559 -91.92 -133.46 -98.08
C SER A 559 -92.33 -134.86 -97.59
N ARG A 560 -91.65 -135.44 -96.58
CA ARG A 560 -92.04 -136.70 -95.90
C ARG A 560 -92.75 -136.46 -94.55
N VAL A 561 -92.77 -135.24 -94.03
CA VAL A 561 -93.25 -134.84 -92.69
C VAL A 561 -94.52 -133.96 -92.78
N GLU A 562 -94.90 -133.47 -93.95
CA GLU A 562 -96.20 -132.79 -94.19
C GLU A 562 -97.45 -133.69 -94.02
N ASN A 563 -97.29 -134.97 -93.63
CA ASN A 563 -98.38 -135.79 -93.10
C ASN A 563 -98.63 -135.46 -91.62
N ALA A 564 -99.54 -134.52 -91.38
CA ALA A 564 -99.87 -133.97 -90.06
C ALA A 564 -100.89 -134.80 -89.26
N GLN A 565 -100.55 -136.02 -88.85
CA GLN A 565 -101.31 -136.79 -87.84
C GLN A 565 -100.42 -137.67 -86.97
N ASP A 566 -99.59 -137.09 -86.08
CA ASP A 566 -99.13 -137.82 -84.90
C ASP A 566 -98.82 -136.89 -83.71
N SER A 567 -99.39 -137.25 -82.56
CA SER A 567 -99.65 -136.38 -81.39
C SER A 567 -98.63 -136.52 -80.25
N THR A 568 -97.44 -137.06 -80.50
CA THR A 568 -96.56 -137.57 -79.43
C THR A 568 -95.19 -136.92 -79.34
N ARG A 569 -95.06 -135.60 -79.59
CA ARG A 569 -93.69 -135.04 -79.68
C ARG A 569 -93.44 -133.64 -79.09
N VAL A 570 -94.06 -133.31 -77.96
CA VAL A 570 -93.63 -132.14 -77.14
C VAL A 570 -93.45 -132.54 -75.66
N ARG A 571 -92.23 -132.31 -75.12
CA ARG A 571 -91.92 -132.37 -73.67
C ARG A 571 -90.78 -131.39 -73.32
N LEU A 572 -90.97 -130.62 -72.25
CA LEU A 572 -90.00 -129.68 -71.63
C LEU A 572 -89.04 -130.36 -70.63
N LEU A 573 -87.80 -129.84 -70.47
CA LEU A 573 -86.75 -130.32 -69.55
C LEU A 573 -86.10 -129.19 -68.69
N PRO A 574 -85.54 -129.47 -67.47
CA PRO A 574 -85.23 -128.49 -66.40
C PRO A 574 -83.73 -128.34 -66.00
N GLY A 575 -83.40 -127.32 -65.16
CA GLY A 575 -82.12 -127.11 -64.41
C GLY A 575 -82.24 -126.00 -63.31
N PRO A 576 -81.44 -126.00 -62.20
CA PRO A 576 -81.73 -125.28 -60.95
C PRO A 576 -81.22 -123.82 -60.86
N LYS A 577 -81.84 -122.99 -59.99
CA LYS A 577 -81.43 -121.62 -59.62
C LYS A 577 -80.86 -121.59 -58.19
N ALA A 578 -79.76 -120.87 -57.94
CA ALA A 578 -79.20 -120.63 -56.60
C ALA A 578 -80.19 -119.85 -55.71
N SER A 579 -80.18 -120.11 -54.40
CA SER A 579 -81.19 -119.60 -53.45
C SER A 579 -80.81 -118.24 -52.85
N GLN A 580 -81.82 -117.42 -52.56
CA GLN A 580 -81.70 -116.05 -52.05
C GLN A 580 -81.03 -115.96 -50.67
N GLU A 581 -81.05 -117.05 -49.89
CA GLU A 581 -80.49 -117.12 -48.53
C GLU A 581 -78.95 -117.10 -48.52
N GLU A 582 -78.30 -117.74 -49.51
CA GLU A 582 -76.84 -117.77 -49.62
C GLU A 582 -76.25 -116.39 -49.98
N LEU A 583 -77.00 -115.58 -50.75
CA LEU A 583 -76.62 -114.21 -51.10
C LEU A 583 -76.80 -113.24 -49.93
N LEU A 584 -77.84 -113.42 -49.11
CA LEU A 584 -78.09 -112.58 -47.94
C LEU A 584 -77.05 -112.82 -46.83
N GLN A 585 -76.64 -114.06 -46.59
CA GLN A 585 -75.59 -114.36 -45.61
C GLN A 585 -74.22 -113.75 -45.99
N GLN A 586 -73.90 -113.70 -47.30
CA GLN A 586 -72.69 -113.02 -47.76
C GLN A 586 -72.79 -111.50 -47.59
N LEU A 587 -73.96 -110.91 -47.77
CA LEU A 587 -74.19 -109.47 -47.59
C LEU A 587 -73.99 -109.04 -46.13
N GLU A 588 -74.59 -109.76 -45.18
CA GLU A 588 -74.45 -109.49 -43.73
C GLU A 588 -72.99 -109.62 -43.24
N SER A 589 -72.24 -110.58 -43.79
CA SER A 589 -70.81 -110.74 -43.46
C SER A 589 -69.94 -109.56 -43.92
N LEU A 590 -70.35 -108.88 -44.99
CA LEU A 590 -69.64 -107.71 -45.51
C LEU A 590 -70.03 -106.44 -44.76
N GLU A 591 -71.30 -106.29 -44.39
CA GLU A 591 -71.80 -105.16 -43.60
C GLU A 591 -71.19 -105.12 -42.19
N THR A 592 -71.11 -106.28 -41.53
CA THR A 592 -70.45 -106.39 -40.21
C THR A 592 -68.96 -106.05 -40.27
N ARG A 593 -68.28 -106.43 -41.35
CA ARG A 593 -66.86 -106.08 -41.55
C ARG A 593 -66.66 -104.59 -41.84
N LEU A 594 -67.58 -103.96 -42.56
CA LEU A 594 -67.54 -102.53 -42.86
C LEU A 594 -67.78 -101.70 -41.59
N ALA A 595 -68.78 -102.07 -40.78
CA ALA A 595 -69.05 -101.42 -39.49
C ALA A 595 -67.85 -101.47 -38.53
N HIS A 596 -67.12 -102.60 -38.49
CA HIS A 596 -65.90 -102.72 -37.69
C HIS A 596 -64.76 -101.81 -38.17
N GLN A 597 -64.62 -101.60 -39.47
CA GLN A 597 -63.60 -100.68 -40.03
C GLN A 597 -63.94 -99.21 -39.74
N GLU A 598 -65.22 -98.84 -39.80
CA GLU A 598 -65.68 -97.49 -39.47
C GLU A 598 -65.46 -97.15 -37.99
N GLN A 599 -65.76 -98.08 -37.08
CA GLN A 599 -65.45 -97.90 -35.65
C GLN A 599 -63.95 -97.71 -35.39
N ALA A 600 -63.10 -98.52 -36.03
CA ALA A 600 -61.65 -98.43 -35.88
C ALA A 600 -61.03 -97.15 -36.49
N ALA A 601 -61.72 -96.50 -37.43
CA ALA A 601 -61.34 -95.21 -37.97
C ALA A 601 -61.69 -94.08 -36.99
N LEU A 602 -62.91 -94.09 -36.44
CA LEU A 602 -63.36 -93.11 -35.44
C LEU A 602 -62.51 -93.14 -34.16
N GLU A 603 -62.11 -94.33 -33.69
CA GLU A 603 -61.20 -94.45 -32.54
C GLU A 603 -59.83 -93.81 -32.81
N ARG A 604 -59.30 -93.97 -34.03
CA ARG A 604 -58.02 -93.36 -34.43
C ARG A 604 -58.11 -91.84 -34.56
N GLU A 605 -59.23 -91.31 -35.06
CA GLU A 605 -59.47 -89.87 -35.13
C GLU A 605 -59.56 -89.26 -33.72
N LEU A 606 -60.24 -89.92 -32.79
CA LEU A 606 -60.34 -89.46 -31.41
C LEU A 606 -58.97 -89.48 -30.69
N LEU A 607 -58.15 -90.51 -30.94
CA LEU A 607 -56.77 -90.57 -30.45
C LEU A 607 -55.89 -89.48 -31.07
N TYR A 608 -56.04 -89.21 -32.36
CA TYR A 608 -55.32 -88.14 -33.03
C TYR A 608 -55.66 -86.77 -32.45
N GLU A 609 -56.94 -86.48 -32.20
CA GLU A 609 -57.36 -85.25 -31.53
C GLU A 609 -56.76 -85.11 -30.13
N GLN A 610 -56.74 -86.20 -29.34
CA GLN A 610 -56.13 -86.18 -28.01
C GLN A 610 -54.62 -85.91 -28.07
N VAL A 611 -53.91 -86.53 -29.01
CA VAL A 611 -52.47 -86.31 -29.21
C VAL A 611 -52.18 -84.87 -29.65
N CYS A 612 -52.99 -84.32 -30.57
CA CYS A 612 -52.87 -82.93 -30.99
C CYS A 612 -53.10 -81.95 -29.82
N ARG A 613 -54.16 -82.16 -29.01
CA ARG A 613 -54.41 -81.34 -27.81
C ARG A 613 -53.28 -81.42 -26.79
N LEU A 614 -52.67 -82.60 -26.60
CA LEU A 614 -51.52 -82.77 -25.72
C LEU A 614 -50.26 -82.10 -26.27
N ALA A 615 -50.00 -82.22 -27.57
CA ALA A 615 -48.88 -81.58 -28.24
C ALA A 615 -48.97 -80.05 -28.16
N ASP A 616 -50.16 -79.49 -28.35
CA ASP A 616 -50.37 -78.03 -28.27
C ASP A 616 -50.26 -77.52 -26.84
N ARG A 617 -50.78 -78.27 -25.84
CA ARG A 617 -50.54 -77.95 -24.42
C ARG A 617 -49.06 -77.99 -24.06
N LEU A 618 -48.29 -78.95 -24.57
CA LEU A 618 -46.85 -79.03 -24.35
C LEU A 618 -46.11 -77.88 -25.05
N LYS A 619 -46.50 -77.51 -26.26
CA LYS A 619 -45.94 -76.34 -26.97
C LYS A 619 -46.19 -75.05 -26.18
N LEU A 620 -47.43 -74.80 -25.74
CA LEU A 620 -47.79 -73.63 -24.94
C LEU A 620 -47.02 -73.58 -23.61
N ARG A 621 -46.85 -74.73 -22.94
CA ARG A 621 -46.05 -74.81 -21.70
C ARG A 621 -44.56 -74.57 -21.96
N THR A 622 -44.06 -75.04 -23.10
CA THR A 622 -42.65 -74.87 -23.49
C THR A 622 -42.36 -73.42 -23.91
N THR A 623 -43.25 -72.75 -24.63
CA THR A 623 -43.08 -71.33 -24.98
C THR A 623 -43.14 -70.45 -23.73
N ALA A 624 -44.09 -70.70 -22.82
CA ALA A 624 -44.15 -69.99 -21.53
C ALA A 624 -42.89 -70.21 -20.66
N GLN A 625 -42.32 -71.42 -20.66
CA GLN A 625 -41.06 -71.71 -19.96
C GLN A 625 -39.84 -71.08 -20.64
N LYS A 626 -39.82 -70.97 -21.98
CA LYS A 626 -38.75 -70.28 -22.72
C LYS A 626 -38.67 -68.81 -22.34
N ASP A 627 -39.80 -68.12 -22.25
CA ASP A 627 -39.81 -66.70 -21.86
C ASP A 627 -39.35 -66.49 -20.41
N SER A 628 -39.79 -67.37 -19.49
CA SER A 628 -39.35 -67.33 -18.09
C SER A 628 -37.85 -67.64 -17.94
N THR A 629 -37.33 -68.64 -18.66
CA THR A 629 -35.90 -69.00 -18.62
C THR A 629 -35.03 -67.95 -19.29
N LEU A 630 -35.50 -67.29 -20.36
CA LEU A 630 -34.80 -66.17 -21.00
C LEU A 630 -34.73 -64.94 -20.07
N GLN A 631 -35.80 -64.62 -19.35
CA GLN A 631 -35.77 -63.56 -18.34
C GLN A 631 -34.81 -63.88 -17.19
N VAL A 632 -34.76 -65.13 -16.73
CA VAL A 632 -33.78 -65.58 -15.73
C VAL A 632 -32.35 -65.47 -16.27
N ALA A 633 -32.10 -65.88 -17.51
CA ALA A 633 -30.78 -65.76 -18.16
C ALA A 633 -30.34 -64.29 -18.30
N GLN A 634 -31.26 -63.39 -18.70
CA GLN A 634 -31.00 -61.95 -18.75
C GLN A 634 -30.66 -61.38 -17.37
N ARG A 635 -31.42 -61.75 -16.33
CA ARG A 635 -31.13 -61.32 -14.95
C ARG A 635 -29.78 -61.85 -14.46
N VAL A 636 -29.45 -63.11 -14.74
CA VAL A 636 -28.14 -63.69 -14.39
C VAL A 636 -27.00 -62.96 -15.10
N SER A 637 -27.15 -62.63 -16.39
CA SER A 637 -26.16 -61.84 -17.13
C SER A 637 -25.99 -60.43 -16.54
N GLN A 638 -27.10 -59.76 -16.20
CA GLN A 638 -27.06 -58.45 -15.52
C GLN A 638 -26.37 -58.54 -14.15
N TYR A 639 -26.66 -59.57 -13.35
CA TYR A 639 -25.98 -59.79 -12.07
C TYR A 639 -24.49 -60.07 -12.26
N GLN A 640 -24.11 -60.88 -13.25
CA GLN A 640 -22.69 -61.11 -13.57
C GLN A 640 -21.97 -59.82 -13.98
N SER A 641 -22.62 -58.95 -14.76
CA SER A 641 -22.08 -57.63 -15.10
C SER A 641 -21.88 -56.77 -13.86
N ARG A 642 -22.91 -56.67 -12.99
CA ARG A 642 -22.82 -55.93 -11.72
C ARG A 642 -21.75 -56.49 -10.78
N ILE A 643 -21.58 -57.80 -10.73
CA ILE A 643 -20.53 -58.46 -9.95
C ILE A 643 -19.15 -58.10 -10.53
N LYS A 644 -18.98 -58.11 -11.86
CA LYS A 644 -17.72 -57.68 -12.49
C LYS A 644 -17.40 -56.21 -12.22
N ASP A 645 -18.41 -55.34 -12.26
CA ASP A 645 -18.20 -53.91 -11.96
C ASP A 645 -17.88 -53.66 -10.49
N THR A 646 -18.58 -54.33 -9.58
CA THR A 646 -18.31 -54.23 -8.13
C THR A 646 -16.96 -54.84 -7.79
N THR A 647 -16.58 -55.99 -8.36
CA THR A 647 -15.24 -56.58 -8.17
C THR A 647 -14.12 -55.68 -8.69
N ARG A 648 -14.29 -54.99 -9.84
CA ARG A 648 -13.35 -53.97 -10.32
C ARG A 648 -13.22 -52.80 -9.35
N LYS A 649 -14.35 -52.28 -8.84
CA LYS A 649 -14.35 -51.22 -7.83
C LYS A 649 -13.67 -51.67 -6.53
N THR A 650 -13.93 -52.90 -6.07
CA THR A 650 -13.25 -53.43 -4.89
C THR A 650 -11.77 -53.65 -5.14
N MET A 651 -11.35 -54.08 -6.34
CA MET A 651 -9.92 -54.21 -6.67
C MET A 651 -9.23 -52.84 -6.69
N ALA A 652 -9.89 -51.81 -7.22
CA ALA A 652 -9.40 -50.43 -7.17
C ALA A 652 -9.27 -49.95 -5.71
N LEU A 653 -10.31 -50.11 -4.90
CA LEU A 653 -10.28 -49.74 -3.47
C LEU A 653 -9.23 -50.53 -2.68
N VAL A 654 -9.07 -51.83 -2.96
CA VAL A 654 -8.02 -52.65 -2.35
C VAL A 654 -6.64 -52.14 -2.78
N SER A 655 -6.45 -51.79 -4.06
CA SER A 655 -5.18 -51.22 -4.54
C SER A 655 -4.88 -49.86 -3.90
N GLU A 656 -5.88 -48.98 -3.79
CA GLU A 656 -5.77 -47.71 -3.08
C GLU A 656 -5.42 -47.93 -1.61
N LEU A 657 -6.12 -48.85 -0.94
CA LEU A 657 -5.88 -49.18 0.46
C LEU A 657 -4.48 -49.79 0.66
N THR A 658 -4.00 -50.66 -0.24
CA THR A 658 -2.64 -51.19 -0.18
C THR A 658 -1.58 -50.10 -0.38
N MET A 659 -1.83 -49.13 -1.27
CA MET A 659 -0.95 -47.98 -1.45
C MET A 659 -0.93 -47.11 -0.18
N GLN A 660 -2.10 -46.85 0.41
CA GLN A 660 -2.20 -46.08 1.65
C GLN A 660 -1.56 -46.80 2.84
N GLN A 661 -1.70 -48.12 2.93
CA GLN A 661 -1.00 -48.95 3.92
C GLN A 661 0.51 -48.91 3.73
N ALA A 662 1.00 -49.01 2.48
CA ALA A 662 2.42 -48.88 2.17
C ALA A 662 2.97 -47.49 2.54
N ASN A 663 2.21 -46.43 2.27
CA ASN A 663 2.56 -45.07 2.67
C ASN A 663 2.57 -44.92 4.19
N ALA A 664 1.58 -45.45 4.90
CA ALA A 664 1.53 -45.42 6.35
C ALA A 664 2.70 -46.19 6.99
N LEU A 665 3.10 -47.33 6.41
CA LEU A 665 4.28 -48.09 6.85
C LEU A 665 5.58 -47.32 6.61
N ARG A 666 5.74 -46.67 5.44
CA ARG A 666 6.91 -45.81 5.16
C ARG A 666 6.99 -44.63 6.14
N LEU A 667 5.89 -43.93 6.36
CA LEU A 667 5.84 -42.83 7.32
C LEU A 667 6.15 -43.30 8.75
N ARG A 668 5.67 -44.48 9.16
CA ARG A 668 6.04 -45.07 10.45
C ARG A 668 7.54 -45.42 10.53
N GLN A 669 8.13 -45.92 9.44
CA GLN A 669 9.57 -46.17 9.37
C GLN A 669 10.35 -44.86 9.49
N GLU A 670 9.96 -43.81 8.76
CA GLU A 670 10.58 -42.49 8.86
C GLU A 670 10.48 -41.92 10.27
N VAL A 671 9.31 -42.01 10.92
CA VAL A 671 9.14 -41.58 12.32
C VAL A 671 10.07 -42.36 13.24
N SER A 672 10.11 -43.69 13.13
CA SER A 672 11.00 -44.53 13.95
C SER A 672 12.50 -44.24 13.70
N GLU A 673 12.90 -43.98 12.46
CA GLU A 673 14.26 -43.59 12.11
C GLU A 673 14.62 -42.22 12.69
N ARG A 674 13.68 -41.27 12.69
CA ARG A 674 13.85 -39.94 13.27
C ARG A 674 13.87 -39.99 14.80
N GLU A 675 12.96 -40.72 15.43
CA GLU A 675 12.96 -40.99 16.87
C GLU A 675 14.28 -41.64 17.28
N GLY A 676 14.74 -42.68 16.59
CA GLY A 676 16.03 -43.30 16.84
C GLY A 676 17.22 -42.38 16.58
N SER A 677 17.11 -41.41 15.67
CA SER A 677 18.14 -40.38 15.45
C SER A 677 18.16 -39.37 16.60
N VAL A 678 16.99 -38.99 17.10
CA VAL A 678 16.83 -38.12 18.27
C VAL A 678 17.33 -38.81 19.54
N GLU A 679 17.00 -40.08 19.76
CA GLU A 679 17.55 -40.88 20.86
C GLU A 679 19.08 -40.97 20.78
N ARG A 680 19.63 -41.23 19.58
CA ARG A 680 21.09 -41.20 19.35
C ARG A 680 21.69 -39.82 19.66
N ALA A 681 21.02 -38.74 19.26
CA ALA A 681 21.45 -37.38 19.56
C ALA A 681 21.42 -37.09 21.07
N TYR A 682 20.37 -37.53 21.79
CA TYR A 682 20.29 -37.41 23.26
C TYR A 682 21.39 -38.22 23.96
N MET A 683 21.61 -39.47 23.56
CA MET A 683 22.68 -40.30 24.13
C MET A 683 24.07 -39.70 23.89
N ARG A 684 24.31 -39.11 22.71
CA ARG A 684 25.55 -38.39 22.39
C ARG A 684 25.71 -37.13 23.25
N LEU A 685 24.62 -36.36 23.41
CA LEU A 685 24.59 -35.17 24.26
C LEU A 685 24.88 -35.52 25.73
N GLU A 686 24.28 -36.58 26.27
CA GLU A 686 24.55 -37.10 27.62
C GLU A 686 26.02 -37.56 27.78
N ALA A 687 26.61 -38.12 26.72
CA ALA A 687 28.03 -38.48 26.66
C ALA A 687 28.97 -37.27 26.43
N GLY A 688 28.44 -36.04 26.37
CA GLY A 688 29.22 -34.81 26.16
C GLY A 688 29.72 -34.60 24.72
N GLN A 689 29.15 -35.33 23.76
CA GLN A 689 29.44 -35.21 22.33
C GLN A 689 28.36 -34.41 21.61
N PRO A 690 28.67 -33.76 20.48
CA PRO A 690 27.69 -33.02 19.69
C PRO A 690 26.56 -33.94 19.18
N PRO A 691 25.30 -33.46 19.17
CA PRO A 691 24.11 -34.30 18.92
C PRO A 691 24.04 -34.84 17.48
N ASP A 692 24.43 -34.05 16.48
CA ASP A 692 24.43 -34.43 15.05
C ASP A 692 25.77 -34.16 14.38
N GLU A 693 26.12 -34.93 13.35
CA GLU A 693 27.36 -34.71 12.56
C GLU A 693 27.41 -33.32 11.92
N ALA A 694 26.25 -32.76 11.55
CA ALA A 694 26.17 -31.40 11.05
C ALA A 694 26.53 -30.37 12.13
N THR A 695 26.08 -30.58 13.36
CA THR A 695 26.43 -29.72 14.51
C THR A 695 27.90 -29.88 14.91
N GLU A 696 28.47 -31.08 14.74
CA GLU A 696 29.89 -31.32 14.92
C GLU A 696 30.71 -30.56 13.86
N GLN A 697 30.29 -30.58 12.60
CA GLN A 697 30.95 -29.82 11.53
C GLN A 697 30.89 -28.31 11.78
N GLN A 698 29.75 -27.80 12.25
CA GLN A 698 29.62 -26.39 12.62
C GLN A 698 30.50 -26.01 13.82
N TRP A 699 30.56 -26.88 14.84
CA TRP A 699 31.46 -26.69 15.98
C TRP A 699 32.94 -26.69 15.55
N GLN A 700 33.33 -27.63 14.70
CA GLN A 700 34.69 -27.70 14.14
C GLN A 700 35.02 -26.47 13.27
N GLN A 701 34.04 -25.90 12.56
CA GLN A 701 34.22 -24.65 11.83
C GLN A 701 34.48 -23.47 12.77
N LEU A 702 33.67 -23.31 13.82
CA LEU A 702 33.88 -22.28 14.85
C LEU A 702 35.25 -22.44 15.54
N LEU A 703 35.66 -23.67 15.85
CA LEU A 703 36.99 -23.92 16.43
C LEU A 703 38.13 -23.54 15.47
N ARG A 704 37.97 -23.80 14.17
CA ARG A 704 38.95 -23.39 13.16
C ARG A 704 39.00 -21.86 13.03
N GLU A 705 37.86 -21.19 13.10
CA GLU A 705 37.78 -19.73 13.09
C GLU A 705 38.42 -19.11 14.33
N GLU A 706 38.19 -19.67 15.52
CA GLU A 706 38.85 -19.27 16.76
C GLU A 706 40.37 -19.54 16.71
N GLN A 707 40.80 -20.69 16.18
CA GLN A 707 42.22 -20.98 15.99
C GLN A 707 42.89 -20.02 15.00
N LEU A 708 42.20 -19.64 13.92
CA LEU A 708 42.67 -18.62 12.98
C LEU A 708 42.72 -17.23 13.64
N ALA A 709 41.77 -16.92 14.52
CA ALA A 709 41.76 -15.68 15.29
C ALA A 709 42.92 -15.63 16.30
N LEU A 710 43.18 -16.72 17.05
CA LEU A 710 44.34 -16.82 17.95
C LEU A 710 45.67 -16.77 17.19
N ARG A 711 45.76 -17.43 16.02
CA ARG A 711 46.97 -17.44 15.18
C ARG A 711 47.25 -16.07 14.55
N LYS A 712 46.22 -15.24 14.35
CA LYS A 712 46.37 -13.81 13.98
C LYS A 712 46.84 -12.91 15.13
N VAL A 713 46.71 -13.35 16.39
CA VAL A 713 47.09 -12.57 17.59
C VAL A 713 48.50 -12.90 18.10
N LEU A 714 49.10 -14.04 17.74
CA LEU A 714 50.34 -14.55 18.36
C LEU A 714 51.50 -14.99 17.42
N GLY A 715 51.61 -14.50 16.18
CA GLY A 715 52.80 -14.82 15.37
C GLY A 715 53.02 -13.94 14.14
N PRO A 716 54.28 -13.64 13.78
CA PRO A 716 54.62 -12.68 12.73
C PRO A 716 54.23 -13.19 11.34
N ALA A 717 53.84 -12.25 10.49
CA ALA A 717 53.60 -12.45 9.07
C ALA A 717 54.90 -12.87 8.36
N GLU A 718 55.07 -14.15 8.10
CA GLU A 718 56.02 -14.64 7.11
C GLU A 718 55.35 -14.62 5.73
N GLU A 719 55.63 -13.56 4.99
CA GLU A 719 55.43 -13.51 3.54
C GLU A 719 56.39 -14.52 2.89
N ALA A 720 55.89 -15.72 2.60
CA ALA A 720 56.59 -16.66 1.75
C ALA A 720 56.52 -16.18 0.28
N GLN A 721 57.55 -15.45 -0.16
CA GLN A 721 57.79 -15.18 -1.58
C GLN A 721 58.15 -16.49 -2.30
N SER A 722 57.22 -16.99 -3.11
CA SER A 722 57.43 -18.13 -4.00
C SER A 722 58.17 -17.69 -5.26
N THR A 723 59.36 -18.24 -5.52
CA THR A 723 60.21 -18.01 -6.70
C THR A 723 59.84 -18.88 -7.92
N ALA A 724 58.58 -19.27 -8.08
CA ALA A 724 58.13 -20.08 -9.21
C ALA A 724 57.55 -19.22 -10.33
N GLU A 725 58.06 -19.37 -11.56
CA GLU A 725 57.55 -18.68 -12.75
C GLU A 725 56.08 -19.10 -13.05
N PRO A 726 55.15 -18.14 -13.24
CA PRO A 726 53.74 -18.44 -13.43
C PRO A 726 53.46 -18.98 -14.83
N ARG A 727 52.59 -20.00 -14.91
CA ARG A 727 52.17 -20.60 -16.18
C ARG A 727 51.42 -19.57 -17.04
N PRO A 728 51.59 -19.57 -18.38
CA PRO A 728 50.96 -18.61 -19.29
C PRO A 728 49.43 -18.48 -19.27
N ASN A 729 48.72 -19.37 -18.54
CA ASN A 729 47.25 -19.36 -18.40
C ASN A 729 46.82 -19.16 -16.93
N ALA A 730 47.45 -18.21 -16.22
CA ALA A 730 46.96 -17.77 -14.92
C ALA A 730 45.73 -16.87 -15.10
N TYR A 731 44.63 -17.22 -14.45
CA TYR A 731 43.31 -16.59 -14.56
C TYR A 731 43.19 -15.23 -13.82
N LEU A 732 44.31 -14.66 -13.37
CA LEU A 732 44.38 -13.45 -12.56
C LEU A 732 45.49 -12.54 -13.14
N PRO A 733 45.17 -11.35 -13.66
CA PRO A 733 46.16 -10.39 -14.13
C PRO A 733 46.96 -9.83 -12.94
N SER A 734 48.29 -9.75 -13.08
CA SER A 734 49.23 -9.27 -12.05
C SER A 734 49.34 -7.74 -11.96
N ALA A 735 48.37 -6.98 -12.49
CA ALA A 735 48.36 -5.52 -12.46
C ALA A 735 46.97 -4.98 -12.07
N GLY A 736 46.76 -4.72 -10.78
CA GLY A 736 45.59 -4.01 -10.27
C GLY A 736 45.16 -4.50 -8.88
N GLU A 737 45.01 -3.57 -7.93
CA GLU A 737 44.45 -3.82 -6.60
C GLU A 737 42.99 -4.30 -6.70
N LEU A 738 42.71 -5.44 -6.08
CA LEU A 738 41.45 -6.21 -5.93
C LEU A 738 41.03 -7.19 -7.07
N PRO A 739 40.76 -8.48 -6.73
CA PRO A 739 40.37 -9.50 -7.69
C PRO A 739 38.83 -9.61 -7.77
N LEU A 740 38.24 -9.14 -8.87
CA LEU A 740 36.89 -9.56 -9.26
C LEU A 740 36.96 -10.30 -10.60
N PRO A 741 36.53 -11.58 -10.66
CA PRO A 741 36.52 -12.34 -11.89
C PRO A 741 35.46 -11.77 -12.85
N LYS A 742 35.87 -11.42 -14.07
CA LYS A 742 34.92 -11.06 -15.14
C LYS A 742 34.16 -12.32 -15.58
N PRO A 743 32.81 -12.34 -15.58
CA PRO A 743 32.08 -13.46 -16.14
C PRO A 743 32.33 -13.51 -17.65
N TYR A 744 32.71 -14.69 -18.17
CA TYR A 744 32.68 -14.90 -19.60
C TYR A 744 31.24 -14.72 -20.08
N GLY A 745 31.03 -13.88 -21.10
CA GLY A 745 29.75 -13.79 -21.80
C GLY A 745 29.37 -15.15 -22.41
N SER A 746 28.16 -15.22 -22.98
CA SER A 746 27.51 -16.42 -23.53
C SER A 746 28.31 -17.27 -24.55
N HIS A 747 29.52 -16.85 -24.93
CA HIS A 747 30.43 -17.54 -25.84
C HIS A 747 31.82 -17.72 -25.21
N ALA A 748 31.89 -18.46 -24.11
CA ALA A 748 33.17 -18.95 -23.60
C ALA A 748 33.75 -19.99 -24.58
N PRO A 749 35.04 -19.89 -24.99
CA PRO A 749 35.66 -20.87 -25.87
C PRO A 749 35.80 -22.22 -25.16
N PHE A 750 34.88 -23.14 -25.47
CA PHE A 750 34.86 -24.51 -24.97
C PHE A 750 35.93 -25.35 -25.68
N LYS A 751 36.84 -25.94 -24.90
CA LYS A 751 37.79 -26.95 -25.37
C LYS A 751 37.19 -28.34 -25.08
N PRO A 752 36.79 -29.12 -26.09
CA PRO A 752 36.16 -30.42 -25.86
C PRO A 752 37.15 -31.38 -25.18
N SER A 753 36.71 -32.00 -24.09
CA SER A 753 37.46 -33.02 -23.37
C SER A 753 37.60 -34.28 -24.25
N PRO A 754 38.78 -34.93 -24.29
CA PRO A 754 38.90 -36.22 -24.97
C PRO A 754 37.99 -37.25 -24.30
N ALA A 755 37.28 -38.02 -25.11
CA ALA A 755 36.28 -38.99 -24.66
C ALA A 755 36.89 -40.02 -23.70
N GLY A 756 36.30 -40.12 -22.50
CA GLY A 756 36.67 -41.14 -21.53
C GLY A 756 36.35 -42.55 -22.04
N ALA A 757 37.24 -43.50 -21.76
CA ALA A 757 37.27 -44.86 -22.30
C ALA A 757 36.09 -45.79 -21.89
N ASN A 758 35.05 -45.27 -21.22
CA ASN A 758 33.95 -46.08 -20.66
C ASN A 758 32.58 -45.89 -21.35
N MET A 759 32.50 -45.23 -22.50
CA MET A 759 31.29 -45.23 -23.33
C MET A 759 31.34 -46.31 -24.41
N ARG A 760 31.25 -47.58 -23.99
CA ARG A 760 30.80 -48.65 -24.86
C ARG A 760 29.34 -48.97 -24.53
N HIS A 761 28.53 -49.08 -25.59
CA HIS A 761 27.17 -49.64 -25.64
C HIS A 761 25.98 -48.67 -25.48
N ILE A 762 25.75 -47.83 -26.49
CA ILE A 762 24.37 -47.51 -26.94
C ILE A 762 24.34 -47.69 -28.47
N ARG A 763 23.67 -48.74 -28.96
CA ARG A 763 23.41 -48.95 -30.39
C ARG A 763 22.25 -48.05 -30.82
N LYS A 764 22.42 -47.27 -31.89
CA LYS A 764 21.34 -46.49 -32.52
C LYS A 764 20.41 -47.41 -33.34
N PRO A 765 19.08 -47.21 -33.35
CA PRO A 765 18.17 -47.96 -34.20
C PRO A 765 18.28 -47.51 -35.67
N GLN A 766 18.21 -48.46 -36.61
CA GLN A 766 18.18 -48.19 -38.05
C GLN A 766 16.75 -47.83 -38.51
N PRO A 767 16.56 -46.75 -39.30
CA PRO A 767 15.28 -46.45 -39.92
C PRO A 767 15.02 -47.38 -41.12
N LYS A 768 13.80 -47.93 -41.21
CA LYS A 768 13.33 -48.67 -42.38
C LYS A 768 13.03 -47.70 -43.53
N PRO A 769 13.37 -48.05 -44.79
CA PRO A 769 13.02 -47.24 -45.95
C PRO A 769 11.51 -47.28 -46.20
N ILE A 770 11.00 -46.13 -46.64
CA ILE A 770 9.63 -45.89 -47.09
C ILE A 770 9.56 -46.39 -48.54
N ASP A 771 8.61 -47.29 -48.83
CA ASP A 771 8.18 -47.56 -50.20
C ASP A 771 7.00 -46.65 -50.54
N ILE A 772 7.04 -46.12 -51.77
CA ILE A 772 6.13 -45.16 -52.39
C ILE A 772 4.70 -45.67 -52.48
#